data_AF-A0A7R9UMH6-F1
#
_entry.id   AF-A0A7R9UMH6-F1
#
_cell.length_a   1.000
_cell.length_b   1.000
_cell.length_c   1.000
_cell.angle_alpha   90.00
_cell.angle_beta   90.00
_cell.angle_gamma   90.00
#
_symmetry.space_group_name_H-M   'P 1'
#
loop_
_entity.id
_entity.type
_entity.pdbx_description
1 polymer ?
#
loop_
_entity_poly.entity_id
_entity_poly.type
_entity_poly.pdbx_seq_one_letter_code
_entity_poly.pdbx_strand_id
1 'polypeptide(L)'
;PLGRAAQRALRRPALRPSAARMMPLPIVYPARGFTAAESSAAAEVSTLLGDESAPKYVVVSADDPIGLVASELSQAGRGASAIVQDGGIVVGIFTERDYLKALSCASDNPAEECIVPTDDMTLQTVELFATPVRAFVTPAAELITVEPSCTIVSALRLMGARGIRHLPVIKPGASPARLDVASLVGVLSIGALADWVQRDSEMLQSRFIDRLSEMNPRFRSQPGGSGQVGMLAAIGVLFATAIVLFTEQTWITAHWQLVMVGSFVLGYVGIIFEELFDLNKGAVGLLMATLMWAVYIEFSGMGDRAFLEEQLSQHLAEVSDICFFLLAASTIVEVVDAHQGFRALTDRLQVSSKSTLFWLVGVLTFFLSAILNNLTVTIVMVSLMRKLLDSDDERKLFGAMIVIAANAGGVWTPIGDVTTTMLWMNGQLSTAHTITDLFACSLVSLIASMAVLQLSVEPSPQLAAGVPPPPPALAAPKKPAPSSAGLVLGVGVGALLSVPVFVEKTGLPPFMGMLTGLGALWVVTDALHAEEQKEELQVPAALSKLDTSGILFFLGVLMAIGALDASGLLKQLAVALSNAFPSDEVVAAIIGVASALIDNVPLVAATMGMYDMAQYPQDAQLWQLIAYCAGTGGSILVIGSASGVALMGLESVDFIWYLKKASFAAAVGYAAGIAAYLGQGALFSHVLSAS
;
A
#
# COMPACT_ATOMS: atom_id res chain seq x y z
N PRO A 1 21.90 -14.81 -46.57
CA PRO A 1 21.99 -13.53 -45.82
C PRO A 1 22.23 -13.66 -44.30
N LEU A 2 22.05 -14.84 -43.70
CA LEU A 2 22.26 -15.07 -42.26
C LEU A 2 23.67 -15.52 -41.82
N GLY A 3 24.62 -15.68 -42.75
CA GLY A 3 25.98 -16.14 -42.43
C GLY A 3 27.04 -15.03 -42.18
N ARG A 4 26.72 -13.76 -42.47
CA ARG A 4 27.71 -12.66 -42.39
C ARG A 4 27.60 -11.80 -41.12
N ALA A 5 26.54 -11.96 -40.31
CA ALA A 5 26.41 -11.29 -39.02
C ALA A 5 27.21 -11.97 -37.90
N ALA A 6 27.39 -13.29 -37.96
CA ALA A 6 28.12 -14.06 -36.94
C ALA A 6 29.65 -13.87 -36.98
N GLN A 7 30.22 -13.47 -38.12
CA GLN A 7 31.69 -13.29 -38.26
C GLN A 7 32.20 -11.90 -37.82
N ARG A 8 31.33 -10.93 -37.52
CA ARG A 8 31.74 -9.59 -37.03
C ARG A 8 31.73 -9.45 -35.50
N ALA A 9 31.15 -10.40 -34.76
CA ALA A 9 31.19 -10.41 -33.29
C ALA A 9 32.51 -10.99 -32.70
N LEU A 10 33.36 -11.61 -33.53
CA LEU A 10 34.58 -12.32 -33.09
C LEU A 10 35.90 -11.55 -33.30
N ARG A 11 35.85 -10.24 -33.60
CA ARG A 11 37.05 -9.38 -33.70
C ARG A 11 36.91 -8.13 -32.85
N ARG A 12 37.08 -8.28 -31.52
CA ARG A 12 37.56 -7.20 -30.65
C ARG A 12 38.93 -7.61 -30.07
N PRO A 13 39.87 -6.67 -29.89
CA PRO A 13 41.22 -6.99 -29.43
C PRO A 13 41.23 -7.42 -27.96
N ALA A 14 42.05 -8.43 -27.66
CA ALA A 14 42.30 -8.92 -26.30
C ALA A 14 42.85 -7.81 -25.40
N LEU A 15 42.12 -7.49 -24.34
CA LEU A 15 42.64 -6.72 -23.20
C LEU A 15 43.65 -7.61 -22.45
N ARG A 16 44.87 -7.11 -22.29
CA ARG A 16 45.98 -7.77 -21.58
C ARG A 16 45.64 -8.01 -20.10
N PRO A 17 46.15 -9.09 -19.48
CA PRO A 17 46.01 -9.29 -18.05
C PRO A 17 46.99 -8.35 -17.32
N SER A 18 46.46 -7.32 -16.66
CA SER A 18 47.23 -6.48 -15.76
C SER A 18 47.43 -7.22 -14.43
N ALA A 19 48.70 -7.51 -14.12
CA ALA A 19 49.13 -8.09 -12.87
C ALA A 19 48.73 -7.20 -11.68
N ALA A 20 47.98 -7.74 -10.73
CA ALA A 20 47.73 -7.13 -9.43
C ALA A 20 49.05 -7.07 -8.64
N ARG A 21 49.76 -5.95 -8.75
CA ARG A 21 50.80 -5.57 -7.78
C ARG A 21 50.12 -4.99 -6.55
N MET A 22 50.17 -5.74 -5.46
CA MET A 22 50.02 -5.20 -4.11
C MET A 22 51.04 -4.07 -3.91
N MET A 23 50.58 -2.87 -3.56
CA MET A 23 51.35 -1.86 -2.86
C MET A 23 50.43 -1.05 -1.95
N PRO A 24 50.99 -0.46 -0.87
CA PRO A 24 50.42 -0.54 0.46
C PRO A 24 49.42 0.57 0.78
N LEU A 25 48.54 0.26 1.74
CA LEU A 25 47.65 1.20 2.41
C LEU A 25 48.46 2.41 2.93
N PRO A 26 48.05 3.66 2.64
CA PRO A 26 48.71 4.83 3.18
C PRO A 26 48.45 4.96 4.68
N ILE A 27 49.54 5.36 5.32
CA ILE A 27 49.74 5.55 6.75
C ILE A 27 48.80 6.62 7.33
N VAL A 28 48.28 6.26 8.51
CA VAL A 28 47.55 7.02 9.53
C VAL A 28 48.14 8.40 9.81
N TYR A 29 47.30 9.44 9.94
CA TYR A 29 47.43 10.56 10.90
C TYR A 29 46.11 11.39 10.96
N PRO A 30 45.80 12.05 12.09
CA PRO A 30 45.05 11.51 13.22
C PRO A 30 43.57 11.94 13.21
N ALA A 31 42.72 11.10 13.82
CA ALA A 31 41.34 11.41 14.12
C ALA A 31 41.23 12.65 15.03
N ARG A 32 40.42 13.63 14.61
CA ARG A 32 39.82 14.63 15.51
C ARG A 32 38.34 14.31 15.67
N GLY A 33 38.03 13.66 16.80
CA GLY A 33 36.82 13.88 17.58
C GLY A 33 35.50 13.34 17.03
N PHE A 34 35.32 12.01 17.02
CA PHE A 34 34.01 11.36 17.11
C PHE A 34 34.06 10.39 18.31
N THR A 35 33.42 10.72 19.43
CA THR A 35 33.52 9.94 20.68
C THR A 35 32.18 9.67 21.40
N ALA A 36 31.03 9.80 20.71
CA ALA A 36 29.73 9.56 21.36
C ALA A 36 29.17 8.14 21.14
N ALA A 37 29.43 7.51 19.99
CA ALA A 37 28.91 6.16 19.69
C ALA A 37 29.76 5.02 20.28
N GLU A 38 30.99 5.30 20.73
CA GLU A 38 31.89 4.29 21.33
C GLU A 38 31.63 4.06 22.83
N SER A 39 30.87 4.93 23.50
CA SER A 39 30.67 4.88 24.96
C SER A 39 29.66 3.83 25.44
N SER A 40 28.66 3.48 24.62
CA SER A 40 27.59 2.51 24.96
C SER A 40 28.01 1.06 24.65
N ALA A 41 28.78 0.86 23.58
CA ALA A 41 29.29 -0.45 23.17
C ALA A 41 30.37 -1.04 24.11
N ALA A 42 30.86 -0.26 25.08
CA ALA A 42 31.93 -0.62 26.01
C ALA A 42 31.44 -0.98 27.42
N ALA A 43 30.12 -0.95 27.69
CA ALA A 43 29.59 -1.32 29.00
C ALA A 43 29.85 -2.79 29.32
N GLU A 44 30.48 -3.05 30.46
CA GLU A 44 30.82 -4.38 30.95
C GLU A 44 29.62 -5.03 31.64
N VAL A 45 29.53 -6.36 31.55
CA VAL A 45 28.54 -7.20 32.24
C VAL A 45 28.52 -6.95 33.76
N SER A 46 29.67 -6.60 34.35
CA SER A 46 29.81 -6.21 35.76
C SER A 46 28.88 -5.06 36.17
N THR A 47 28.58 -4.14 35.26
CA THR A 47 27.69 -2.99 35.51
C THR A 47 26.23 -3.39 35.62
N LEU A 48 25.81 -4.45 34.90
CA LEU A 48 24.45 -4.95 34.90
C LEU A 48 24.17 -5.84 36.12
N LEU A 49 25.18 -6.57 36.59
CA LEU A 49 25.07 -7.43 37.79
C LEU A 49 25.02 -6.65 39.11
N GLY A 50 25.36 -5.34 39.09
CA GLY A 50 25.29 -4.45 40.25
C GLY A 50 23.95 -3.73 40.43
N ASP A 51 23.02 -3.88 39.48
CA ASP A 51 21.67 -3.29 39.50
C ASP A 51 20.71 -4.21 40.28
N GLU A 52 19.91 -3.65 41.21
CA GLU A 52 18.92 -4.42 42.00
C GLU A 52 17.82 -5.09 41.12
N SER A 53 17.72 -4.69 39.85
CA SER A 53 16.83 -5.29 38.85
C SER A 53 17.43 -6.47 38.06
N ALA A 54 18.67 -6.89 38.35
CA ALA A 54 19.31 -8.02 37.69
C ALA A 54 18.58 -9.36 37.95
N PRO A 55 18.52 -10.27 36.96
CA PRO A 55 17.79 -11.53 37.09
C PRO A 55 18.38 -12.37 38.22
N LYS A 56 17.52 -12.72 39.18
CA LYS A 56 17.89 -13.53 40.33
C LYS A 56 18.04 -14.98 39.87
N TYR A 57 19.21 -15.55 40.09
CA TYR A 57 19.40 -17.00 40.03
C TYR A 57 19.22 -17.58 41.42
N VAL A 58 18.69 -18.80 41.48
CA VAL A 58 18.60 -19.58 42.72
C VAL A 58 19.62 -20.70 42.68
N VAL A 59 20.14 -21.10 43.84
CA VAL A 59 21.08 -22.23 43.95
C VAL A 59 20.35 -23.36 44.67
N VAL A 60 20.21 -24.49 43.98
CA VAL A 60 19.44 -25.65 44.46
C VAL A 60 20.31 -26.90 44.50
N SER A 61 19.96 -27.86 45.35
CA SER A 61 20.63 -29.16 45.42
C SER A 61 20.26 -30.01 44.20
N ALA A 62 21.22 -30.81 43.71
CA ALA A 62 21.01 -31.77 42.63
C ALA A 62 19.93 -32.82 42.95
N ASP A 63 19.65 -33.04 44.23
CA ASP A 63 18.63 -33.97 44.71
C ASP A 63 17.28 -33.29 45.02
N ASP A 64 17.17 -31.97 44.82
CA ASP A 64 15.90 -31.28 45.03
C ASP A 64 14.87 -31.70 43.97
N PRO A 65 13.60 -31.87 44.38
CA PRO A 65 12.54 -32.27 43.46
C PRO A 65 12.23 -31.13 42.47
N ILE A 66 11.98 -31.47 41.20
CA ILE A 66 11.67 -30.51 40.13
C ILE A 66 10.52 -29.57 40.52
N GLY A 67 9.50 -30.07 41.22
CA GLY A 67 8.38 -29.26 41.68
C GLY A 67 8.78 -28.14 42.63
N LEU A 68 9.76 -28.39 43.52
CA LEU A 68 10.30 -27.39 44.42
C LEU A 68 11.12 -26.36 43.65
N VAL A 69 11.99 -26.81 42.74
CA VAL A 69 12.82 -25.92 41.92
C VAL A 69 11.96 -25.03 41.01
N ALA A 70 10.89 -25.57 40.40
CA ALA A 70 9.95 -24.81 39.58
C ALA A 70 9.20 -23.74 40.40
N SER A 71 8.82 -24.06 41.64
CA SER A 71 8.22 -23.09 42.57
C SER A 71 9.21 -21.96 42.91
N GLU A 72 10.48 -22.28 43.19
CA GLU A 72 11.50 -21.26 43.47
C GLU A 72 11.76 -20.35 42.26
N LEU A 73 11.80 -20.91 41.05
CA LEU A 73 11.93 -20.14 39.82
C LEU A 73 10.73 -19.22 39.57
N SER A 74 9.50 -19.72 39.83
CA SER A 74 8.29 -18.90 39.72
C SER A 74 8.28 -17.73 40.70
N GLN A 75 8.82 -17.91 41.91
CA GLN A 75 8.95 -16.84 42.92
C GLN A 75 10.07 -15.85 42.59
N ALA A 76 11.14 -16.31 41.94
CA ALA A 76 12.26 -15.47 41.52
C ALA A 76 11.94 -14.54 40.33
N GLY A 77 10.86 -14.82 39.59
CA GLY A 77 10.32 -13.96 38.54
C GLY A 77 10.83 -14.28 37.12
N ARG A 78 10.43 -13.46 36.14
CA ARG A 78 10.73 -13.70 34.72
C ARG A 78 12.24 -13.72 34.45
N GLY A 79 12.71 -14.75 33.75
CA GLY A 79 14.12 -14.91 33.36
C GLY A 79 15.04 -15.44 34.47
N ALA A 80 14.47 -15.95 35.57
CA ALA A 80 15.22 -16.65 36.61
C ALA A 80 15.73 -18.02 36.11
N SER A 81 16.88 -18.43 36.63
CA SER A 81 17.51 -19.72 36.34
C SER A 81 18.01 -20.38 37.62
N ALA A 82 17.96 -21.71 37.69
CA ALA A 82 18.41 -22.45 38.85
C ALA A 82 19.79 -23.05 38.56
N ILE A 83 20.77 -22.66 39.37
CA ILE A 83 22.09 -23.28 39.40
C ILE A 83 22.00 -24.53 40.27
N VAL A 84 22.20 -25.69 39.67
CA VAL A 84 22.08 -26.98 40.34
C VAL A 84 23.46 -27.42 40.82
N GLN A 85 23.61 -27.70 42.12
CA GLN A 85 24.88 -28.10 42.72
C GLN A 85 24.84 -29.45 43.44
N ASP A 86 25.99 -30.12 43.50
CA ASP A 86 26.23 -31.30 44.33
C ASP A 86 27.54 -31.09 45.11
N GLY A 87 27.44 -30.98 46.44
CA GLY A 87 28.59 -30.74 47.30
C GLY A 87 29.38 -29.44 47.02
N GLY A 88 28.72 -28.37 46.57
CA GLY A 88 29.34 -27.09 46.23
C GLY A 88 29.81 -26.97 44.77
N ILE A 89 29.75 -28.05 44.00
CA ILE A 89 30.13 -28.07 42.58
C ILE A 89 28.87 -27.94 41.73
N VAL A 90 28.88 -27.02 40.76
CA VAL A 90 27.79 -26.85 39.80
C VAL A 90 27.74 -28.06 38.87
N VAL A 91 26.61 -28.75 38.88
CA VAL A 91 26.29 -29.92 38.04
C VAL A 91 25.60 -29.49 36.75
N GLY A 92 24.87 -28.37 36.78
CA GLY A 92 24.21 -27.82 35.59
C GLY A 92 23.32 -26.63 35.89
N ILE A 93 22.59 -26.19 34.87
CA ILE A 93 21.56 -25.15 35.00
C ILE A 93 20.21 -25.75 34.62
N PHE A 94 19.19 -25.42 35.40
CA PHE A 94 17.80 -25.75 35.13
C PHE A 94 17.02 -24.47 34.81
N THR A 95 16.31 -24.49 33.67
CA THR A 95 15.56 -23.35 33.14
C THR A 95 14.15 -23.76 32.74
N GLU A 96 13.31 -22.78 32.37
CA GLU A 96 11.95 -23.03 31.85
C GLU A 96 11.95 -24.00 30.65
N ARG A 97 12.97 -23.94 29.79
CA ARG A 97 13.14 -24.90 28.67
C ARG A 97 13.31 -26.33 29.17
N ASP A 98 14.05 -26.51 30.25
CA ASP A 98 14.35 -27.82 30.81
C ASP A 98 13.14 -28.39 31.55
N TYR A 99 12.35 -27.51 32.18
CA TYR A 99 11.03 -27.85 32.71
C TYR A 99 10.04 -28.29 31.61
N LEU A 100 9.97 -27.56 30.49
CA LEU A 100 9.14 -27.95 29.33
C LEU A 100 9.61 -29.26 28.67
N LYS A 101 10.92 -29.51 28.62
CA LYS A 101 11.45 -30.82 28.21
C LYS A 101 11.04 -31.93 29.17
N ALA A 102 11.07 -31.67 30.48
CA ALA A 102 10.66 -32.63 31.49
C ALA A 102 9.16 -32.97 31.37
N LEU A 103 8.30 -31.96 31.12
CA LEU A 103 6.87 -32.15 30.87
C LEU A 103 6.59 -32.94 29.58
N SER A 104 7.28 -32.62 28.48
CA SER A 104 7.10 -33.34 27.22
C SER A 104 7.60 -34.79 27.27
N CYS A 105 8.62 -35.09 28.10
CA CYS A 105 9.05 -36.47 28.36
C CYS A 105 8.07 -37.27 29.23
N ALA A 106 7.19 -36.60 29.98
CA ALA A 106 6.20 -37.22 30.86
C ALA A 106 4.83 -37.45 30.17
N SER A 107 4.63 -36.94 28.94
CA SER A 107 3.42 -37.13 28.14
C SER A 107 3.60 -38.23 27.09
N ASP A 108 2.71 -39.23 27.06
CA ASP A 108 2.72 -40.32 26.08
C ASP A 108 2.24 -39.89 24.66
N ASN A 109 1.97 -38.59 24.42
CA ASN A 109 1.54 -38.10 23.10
C ASN A 109 1.97 -36.63 22.85
N PRO A 110 3.00 -36.36 22.03
CA PRO A 110 3.51 -35.00 21.78
C PRO A 110 2.68 -34.17 20.78
N ALA A 111 1.45 -34.59 20.43
CA ALA A 111 0.65 -33.99 19.35
C ALA A 111 -0.65 -33.31 19.79
N GLU A 112 -0.99 -33.30 21.09
CA GLU A 112 -2.13 -32.56 21.64
C GLU A 112 -1.64 -31.60 22.72
N GLU A 113 -1.34 -30.35 22.37
CA GLU A 113 -1.15 -29.27 23.35
C GLU A 113 -2.02 -28.07 22.98
N CYS A 114 -3.18 -28.01 23.61
CA CYS A 114 -3.86 -26.79 24.04
C CYS A 114 -5.03 -27.21 24.95
N ILE A 115 -4.73 -27.65 26.18
CA ILE A 115 -5.77 -27.85 27.19
C ILE A 115 -5.33 -27.15 28.48
N VAL A 116 -6.17 -26.19 28.85
CA VAL A 116 -6.22 -25.46 30.13
C VAL A 116 -6.09 -26.44 31.30
N PRO A 117 -5.35 -26.13 32.38
CA PRO A 117 -5.19 -27.06 33.49
C PRO A 117 -6.56 -27.32 34.12
N THR A 118 -7.02 -28.56 34.02
CA THR A 118 -8.10 -29.10 34.82
C THR A 118 -7.49 -29.75 36.07
N ASP A 119 -8.18 -29.66 37.20
CA ASP A 119 -7.71 -29.99 38.57
C ASP A 119 -7.25 -31.45 38.82
N ASP A 120 -7.12 -32.29 37.78
CA ASP A 120 -6.64 -33.67 37.89
C ASP A 120 -5.16 -33.77 37.46
N MET A 121 -4.25 -33.61 38.42
CA MET A 121 -2.85 -33.99 38.27
C MET A 121 -2.75 -35.50 38.00
N THR A 122 -2.37 -35.89 36.80
CA THR A 122 -2.12 -37.30 36.45
C THR A 122 -1.00 -37.89 37.32
N LEU A 123 -1.04 -39.21 37.61
CA LEU A 123 -0.01 -39.92 38.39
C LEU A 123 1.41 -39.67 37.85
N GLN A 124 1.57 -39.57 36.53
CA GLN A 124 2.84 -39.23 35.85
C GLN A 124 3.35 -37.82 36.18
N THR A 125 2.45 -36.83 36.32
CA THR A 125 2.82 -35.46 36.70
C THR A 125 3.28 -35.43 38.17
N VAL A 126 2.63 -36.19 39.06
CA VAL A 126 3.06 -36.29 40.47
C VAL A 126 4.46 -36.93 40.59
N GLU A 127 4.74 -37.97 39.79
CA GLU A 127 6.07 -38.60 39.73
C GLU A 127 7.15 -37.66 39.16
N LEU A 128 6.82 -36.87 38.14
CA LEU A 128 7.74 -35.88 37.58
C LEU A 128 8.11 -34.81 38.61
N PHE A 129 7.15 -34.30 39.37
CA PHE A 129 7.39 -33.28 40.38
C PHE A 129 8.28 -33.79 41.53
N ALA A 130 8.26 -35.09 41.82
CA ALA A 130 9.10 -35.74 42.82
C ALA A 130 10.48 -36.17 42.30
N THR A 131 10.74 -36.07 40.99
CA THR A 131 12.00 -36.48 40.37
C THR A 131 13.13 -35.49 40.74
N PRO A 132 14.35 -35.96 41.07
CA PRO A 132 15.50 -35.09 41.30
C PRO A 132 15.84 -34.22 40.09
N VAL A 133 16.06 -32.93 40.31
CA VAL A 133 16.34 -31.95 39.24
C VAL A 133 17.56 -32.32 38.39
N ARG A 134 18.55 -33.04 38.96
CA ARG A 134 19.74 -33.52 38.25
C ARG A 134 19.43 -34.32 36.97
N ALA A 135 18.24 -34.91 36.85
CA ALA A 135 17.84 -35.67 35.67
C ALA A 135 17.57 -34.80 34.43
N PHE A 136 17.27 -33.51 34.60
CA PHE A 136 16.82 -32.63 33.51
C PHE A 136 17.62 -31.33 33.37
N VAL A 137 18.82 -31.24 33.97
CA VAL A 137 19.67 -30.05 33.83
C VAL A 137 20.37 -29.99 32.48
N THR A 138 20.67 -28.76 32.01
CA THR A 138 21.75 -28.56 31.04
C THR A 138 23.10 -28.80 31.77
N PRO A 139 23.90 -29.82 31.40
CA PRO A 139 25.08 -30.21 32.16
C PRO A 139 26.15 -29.12 32.23
N ALA A 140 26.88 -29.06 33.35
CA ALA A 140 27.95 -28.09 33.55
C ALA A 140 29.01 -28.10 32.44
N ALA A 141 29.29 -29.27 31.85
CA ALA A 141 30.22 -29.42 30.73
C ALA A 141 29.78 -28.72 29.43
N GLU A 142 28.49 -28.41 29.30
CA GLU A 142 27.91 -27.73 28.13
C GLU A 142 27.67 -26.24 28.37
N LEU A 143 27.92 -25.74 29.59
CA LEU A 143 27.71 -24.34 29.93
C LEU A 143 28.76 -23.46 29.25
N ILE A 144 28.26 -22.41 28.59
CA ILE A 144 29.08 -21.34 28.04
C ILE A 144 29.09 -20.22 29.08
N THR A 145 30.28 -19.84 29.54
CA THR A 145 30.46 -18.83 30.60
C THR A 145 31.20 -17.61 30.08
N VAL A 146 31.01 -16.46 30.74
CA VAL A 146 31.78 -15.23 30.47
C VAL A 146 32.38 -14.66 31.76
N GLU A 147 33.42 -13.83 31.63
CA GLU A 147 33.95 -13.05 32.76
C GLU A 147 33.19 -11.72 32.92
N PRO A 148 33.23 -11.06 34.09
CA PRO A 148 32.51 -9.81 34.34
C PRO A 148 32.94 -8.65 33.43
N SER A 149 34.17 -8.71 32.90
CA SER A 149 34.74 -7.74 31.95
C SER A 149 34.22 -7.92 30.51
N CYS A 150 33.42 -8.95 30.24
CA CYS A 150 32.78 -9.13 28.94
C CYS A 150 31.85 -7.95 28.65
N THR A 151 31.87 -7.42 27.43
CA THR A 151 30.95 -6.34 27.07
C THR A 151 29.54 -6.89 26.83
N ILE A 152 28.53 -6.09 27.15
CA ILE A 152 27.11 -6.46 26.98
C ILE A 152 26.80 -6.86 25.54
N VAL A 153 27.35 -6.13 24.56
CA VAL A 153 27.20 -6.46 23.13
C VAL A 153 27.85 -7.80 22.77
N SER A 154 29.00 -8.12 23.35
CA SER A 154 29.68 -9.41 23.11
C SER A 154 28.90 -10.56 23.73
N ALA A 155 28.32 -10.36 24.92
CA ALA A 155 27.44 -11.32 25.56
C ALA A 155 26.18 -11.59 24.72
N LEU A 156 25.49 -10.55 24.24
CA LEU A 156 24.32 -10.68 23.35
C LEU A 156 24.64 -11.42 22.04
N ARG A 157 25.77 -11.09 21.40
CA ARG A 157 26.23 -11.80 20.18
C ARG A 157 26.52 -13.26 20.45
N LEU A 158 27.19 -13.56 21.57
CA LEU A 158 27.50 -14.93 21.96
C LEU A 158 26.22 -15.74 22.21
N MET A 159 25.25 -15.14 22.91
CA MET A 159 23.96 -15.74 23.21
C MET A 159 23.14 -16.02 21.94
N GLY A 160 23.06 -15.06 21.01
CA GLY A 160 22.41 -15.24 19.72
C GLY A 160 23.09 -16.28 18.84
N ALA A 161 24.42 -16.26 18.74
CA ALA A 161 25.17 -17.19 17.89
C ALA A 161 25.14 -18.64 18.39
N ARG A 162 24.97 -18.84 19.71
CA ARG A 162 24.93 -20.18 20.33
C ARG A 162 23.52 -20.63 20.72
N GLY A 163 22.50 -19.80 20.48
CA GLY A 163 21.11 -20.10 20.81
C GLY A 163 20.85 -20.30 22.31
N ILE A 164 21.63 -19.63 23.17
CA ILE A 164 21.50 -19.72 24.64
C ILE A 164 20.83 -18.47 25.19
N ARG A 165 19.95 -18.64 26.19
CA ARG A 165 19.19 -17.53 26.80
C ARG A 165 19.62 -17.16 28.21
N HIS A 166 20.46 -17.99 28.82
CA HIS A 166 21.05 -17.77 30.13
C HIS A 166 22.57 -17.96 30.03
N LEU A 167 23.33 -17.03 30.58
CA LEU A 167 24.78 -16.97 30.45
C LEU A 167 25.43 -16.77 31.82
N PRO A 168 26.04 -17.82 32.40
CA PRO A 168 26.74 -17.72 33.68
C PRO A 168 27.97 -16.81 33.58
N VAL A 169 28.12 -15.97 34.60
CA VAL A 169 29.24 -15.04 34.74
C VAL A 169 30.13 -15.53 35.87
N ILE A 170 31.39 -15.80 35.57
CA ILE A 170 32.32 -16.49 36.48
C ILE A 170 33.53 -15.61 36.79
N LYS A 171 34.12 -15.77 37.97
CA LYS A 171 35.31 -15.00 38.37
C LYS A 171 36.47 -15.22 37.37
N PRO A 172 37.28 -14.18 37.10
CA PRO A 172 38.43 -14.32 36.20
C PRO A 172 39.36 -15.47 36.62
N GLY A 173 39.70 -16.33 35.65
CA GLY A 173 40.56 -17.51 35.88
C GLY A 173 39.89 -18.75 36.48
N ALA A 174 38.57 -18.75 36.68
CA ALA A 174 37.82 -19.95 37.05
C ALA A 174 37.70 -20.92 35.86
N SER A 175 37.81 -22.24 36.10
CA SER A 175 37.73 -23.24 35.03
C SER A 175 36.27 -23.67 34.78
N PRO A 176 35.76 -23.60 33.54
CA PRO A 176 34.41 -24.08 33.20
C PRO A 176 34.23 -25.59 33.43
N ALA A 177 35.33 -26.37 33.43
CA ALA A 177 35.30 -27.83 33.56
C ALA A 177 34.98 -28.32 34.99
N ARG A 178 35.12 -27.45 35.99
CA ARG A 178 34.81 -27.76 37.40
C ARG A 178 34.40 -26.48 38.12
N LEU A 179 33.18 -26.03 37.82
CA LEU A 179 32.66 -24.77 38.32
C LEU A 179 32.18 -24.94 39.77
N ASP A 180 32.84 -24.25 40.70
CA ASP A 180 32.38 -24.12 42.09
C ASP A 180 31.33 -23.01 42.16
N VAL A 181 30.26 -23.20 42.94
CA VAL A 181 29.25 -22.14 43.19
C VAL A 181 29.92 -20.86 43.73
N ALA A 182 30.99 -20.98 44.53
CA ALA A 182 31.73 -19.82 45.04
C ALA A 182 32.47 -19.01 43.96
N SER A 183 32.65 -19.58 42.77
CA SER A 183 33.27 -18.92 41.61
C SER A 183 32.26 -18.20 40.70
N LEU A 184 30.95 -18.42 40.92
CA LEU A 184 29.88 -17.78 40.16
C LEU A 184 29.63 -16.36 40.69
N VAL A 185 29.58 -15.41 39.77
CA VAL A 185 29.27 -13.99 40.04
C VAL A 185 27.78 -13.73 39.79
N GLY A 186 27.20 -14.34 38.76
CA GLY A 186 25.77 -14.23 38.45
C GLY A 186 25.37 -15.03 37.21
N VAL A 187 24.11 -14.93 36.83
CA VAL A 187 23.61 -15.47 35.55
C VAL A 187 22.88 -14.37 34.80
N LEU A 188 23.31 -14.09 33.58
CA LEU A 188 22.65 -13.12 32.71
C LEU A 188 21.56 -13.79 31.89
N SER A 189 20.35 -13.24 31.93
CA SER A 189 19.29 -13.62 31.00
C SER A 189 19.29 -12.70 29.77
N ILE A 190 18.87 -13.23 28.62
CA ILE A 190 18.76 -12.43 27.39
C ILE A 190 17.73 -11.30 27.55
N GLY A 191 16.69 -11.51 28.37
CA GLY A 191 15.70 -10.49 28.71
C GLY A 191 16.34 -9.32 29.46
N ALA A 192 17.15 -9.59 30.47
CA ALA A 192 17.83 -8.53 31.23
C ALA A 192 18.81 -7.70 30.37
N LEU A 193 19.49 -8.35 29.41
CA LEU A 193 20.34 -7.63 28.47
C LEU A 193 19.53 -6.81 27.46
N ALA A 194 18.37 -7.31 27.02
CA ALA A 194 17.48 -6.58 26.13
C ALA A 194 16.85 -5.34 26.81
N ASP A 195 16.40 -5.50 28.05
CA ASP A 195 15.84 -4.41 28.88
C ASP A 195 16.88 -3.30 29.11
N TRP A 196 18.15 -3.66 29.33
CA TRP A 196 19.23 -2.69 29.50
C TRP A 196 19.55 -1.93 28.21
N VAL A 197 19.59 -2.63 27.06
CA VAL A 197 19.78 -1.98 25.75
C VAL A 197 18.64 -1.01 25.44
N GLN A 198 17.41 -1.34 25.86
CA GLN A 198 16.25 -0.44 25.76
C GLN A 198 16.39 0.80 26.66
N ARG A 199 16.81 0.65 27.92
CA ARG A 199 17.01 1.80 28.84
C ARG A 199 18.13 2.75 28.38
N ASP A 200 19.22 2.24 27.79
CA ASP A 200 20.31 3.09 27.27
C ASP A 200 19.90 3.84 25.99
N SER A 201 18.96 3.30 25.21
CA SER A 201 18.42 4.00 24.03
C SER A 201 17.50 5.18 24.39
N GLU A 202 16.80 5.16 25.52
CA GLU A 202 16.09 6.32 26.07
C GLU A 202 17.06 7.44 26.52
N MET A 203 18.22 7.07 27.08
CA MET A 203 19.26 8.03 27.48
C MET A 203 19.98 8.66 26.26
N LEU A 204 20.09 7.92 25.15
CA LEU A 204 20.57 8.45 23.87
C LEU A 204 19.58 9.43 23.22
N GLN A 205 18.28 9.20 23.37
CA GLN A 205 17.23 10.11 22.88
C GLN A 205 17.26 11.47 23.59
N SER A 206 17.37 11.50 24.92
CA SER A 206 17.46 12.78 25.66
C SER A 206 18.68 13.60 25.25
N ARG A 207 19.86 12.96 25.11
CA ARG A 207 21.10 13.64 24.67
C ARG A 207 21.08 14.08 23.21
N PHE A 208 20.29 13.42 22.35
CA PHE A 208 20.09 13.80 20.95
C PHE A 208 19.11 14.98 20.82
N ILE A 209 18.03 14.98 21.60
CA ILE A 209 17.05 16.07 21.68
C ILE A 209 17.69 17.35 22.25
N ASP A 210 18.50 17.23 23.31
CA ASP A 210 19.23 18.37 23.87
C ASP A 210 20.20 18.99 22.86
N ARG A 211 20.92 18.17 22.06
CA ARG A 211 21.82 18.70 21.01
C ARG A 211 21.11 19.27 19.79
N LEU A 212 19.94 18.75 19.43
CA LEU A 212 19.08 19.36 18.40
C LEU A 212 18.60 20.75 18.84
N SER A 213 18.36 20.94 20.13
CA SER A 213 18.00 22.24 20.70
C SER A 213 19.17 23.26 20.69
N GLU A 214 20.41 22.79 20.84
CA GLU A 214 21.62 23.62 20.83
C GLU A 214 22.08 24.01 19.41
N MET A 215 21.72 23.23 18.38
CA MET A 215 22.00 23.55 16.96
C MET A 215 21.12 24.68 16.37
N ASN A 216 20.29 25.31 17.19
CA ASN A 216 19.23 26.24 16.76
C ASN A 216 19.51 27.75 16.90
N PRO A 217 20.65 28.29 16.39
CA PRO A 217 20.69 29.72 16.03
C PRO A 217 21.00 30.03 14.56
N ARG A 218 21.46 29.07 13.74
CA ARG A 218 21.90 29.36 12.36
C ARG A 218 20.86 29.13 11.25
N PHE A 219 19.71 28.53 11.58
CA PHE A 219 18.69 28.16 10.59
C PHE A 219 17.47 29.10 10.54
N ARG A 220 17.44 30.15 11.38
CA ARG A 220 16.36 31.16 11.37
C ARG A 220 16.52 32.26 10.30
N SER A 221 17.57 32.25 9.48
CA SER A 221 17.89 33.36 8.58
C SER A 221 17.80 33.05 7.08
N GLN A 222 16.93 32.13 6.66
CA GLN A 222 16.52 32.05 5.24
C GLN A 222 15.00 32.17 5.11
N PRO A 223 14.50 33.22 4.44
CA PRO A 223 13.07 33.37 4.17
C PRO A 223 12.69 32.46 3.00
N GLY A 224 11.84 31.47 3.25
CA GLY A 224 11.18 30.67 2.19
C GLY A 224 10.97 29.17 2.45
N GLY A 225 11.54 28.57 3.51
CA GLY A 225 11.53 27.10 3.70
C GLY A 225 10.95 26.58 5.02
N SER A 226 10.35 27.41 5.87
CA SER A 226 10.05 27.02 7.26
C SER A 226 8.83 26.10 7.45
N GLY A 227 7.92 26.03 6.47
CA GLY A 227 6.70 25.22 6.57
C GLY A 227 6.97 23.72 6.40
N GLN A 228 7.69 23.35 5.33
CA GLN A 228 7.92 21.95 4.97
C GLN A 228 8.83 21.21 5.96
N VAL A 229 9.83 21.89 6.54
CA VAL A 229 10.73 21.27 7.53
C VAL A 229 10.03 21.08 8.89
N GLY A 230 9.19 22.03 9.30
CA GLY A 230 8.38 21.88 10.51
C GLY A 230 7.33 20.76 10.37
N MET A 231 6.79 20.59 9.17
CA MET A 231 5.83 19.54 8.87
C MET A 231 6.48 18.15 8.78
N LEU A 232 7.63 18.02 8.11
CA LEU A 232 8.39 16.76 8.08
C LEU A 232 8.86 16.34 9.47
N ALA A 233 9.26 17.31 10.31
CA ALA A 233 9.55 17.06 11.72
C ALA A 233 8.29 16.62 12.49
N ALA A 234 7.12 17.23 12.24
CA ALA A 234 5.87 16.82 12.87
C ALA A 234 5.41 15.42 12.45
N ILE A 235 5.56 15.04 11.17
CA ILE A 235 5.26 13.69 10.66
C ILE A 235 6.24 12.68 11.24
N GLY A 236 7.54 13.00 11.25
CA GLY A 236 8.57 12.16 11.88
C GLY A 236 8.33 11.97 13.38
N VAL A 237 7.90 13.02 14.07
CA VAL A 237 7.50 12.97 15.49
C VAL A 237 6.22 12.16 15.67
N LEU A 238 5.20 12.30 14.83
CA LEU A 238 3.99 11.48 14.89
C LEU A 238 4.29 10.00 14.61
N PHE A 239 5.19 9.71 13.67
CA PHE A 239 5.61 8.34 13.36
C PHE A 239 6.43 7.73 14.50
N ALA A 240 7.37 8.49 15.07
CA ALA A 240 8.11 8.09 16.27
C ALA A 240 7.20 7.96 17.50
N THR A 241 6.21 8.84 17.66
CA THR A 241 5.24 8.81 18.76
C THR A 241 4.29 7.63 18.59
N ALA A 242 3.85 7.31 17.37
CA ALA A 242 3.11 6.10 17.07
C ALA A 242 3.98 4.89 17.46
N ILE A 243 5.20 4.75 16.93
CA ILE A 243 6.12 3.64 17.28
C ILE A 243 6.32 3.50 18.80
N VAL A 244 6.41 4.61 19.55
CA VAL A 244 6.53 4.62 21.02
C VAL A 244 5.21 4.27 21.73
N LEU A 245 4.05 4.65 21.19
CA LEU A 245 2.73 4.24 21.69
C LEU A 245 2.45 2.75 21.40
N PHE A 246 3.02 2.21 20.31
CA PHE A 246 2.87 0.82 19.89
C PHE A 246 3.55 -0.19 20.82
N THR A 247 4.51 0.22 21.65
CA THR A 247 5.34 -0.74 22.39
C THR A 247 4.79 -1.16 23.76
N GLU A 248 3.81 -0.46 24.37
CA GLU A 248 3.42 -0.74 25.78
C GLU A 248 1.93 -0.50 26.15
N GLN A 249 1.04 -0.16 25.21
CA GLN A 249 -0.31 0.29 25.60
C GLN A 249 -1.39 -0.81 25.58
N THR A 250 -1.76 -1.28 26.78
CA THR A 250 -2.96 -2.12 27.04
C THR A 250 -4.25 -1.53 26.45
N TRP A 251 -4.33 -0.19 26.32
CA TRP A 251 -5.47 0.48 25.71
C TRP A 251 -5.59 0.19 24.21
N ILE A 252 -4.49 0.16 23.46
CA ILE A 252 -4.52 -0.13 22.03
C ILE A 252 -4.95 -1.58 21.82
N THR A 253 -4.42 -2.53 22.61
CA THR A 253 -4.88 -3.91 22.58
C THR A 253 -6.38 -4.04 22.85
N ALA A 254 -6.93 -3.25 23.77
CA ALA A 254 -8.37 -3.26 24.07
C ALA A 254 -9.23 -2.57 23.01
N HIS A 255 -8.67 -1.64 22.22
CA HIS A 255 -9.41 -0.75 21.33
C HIS A 255 -8.83 -0.65 19.90
N TRP A 256 -8.11 -1.68 19.44
CA TRP A 256 -7.36 -1.64 18.18
C TRP A 256 -8.24 -1.34 16.96
N GLN A 257 -9.49 -1.82 16.94
CA GLN A 257 -10.48 -1.49 15.90
C GLN A 257 -10.76 0.01 15.81
N LEU A 258 -10.90 0.69 16.95
CA LEU A 258 -11.11 2.14 16.98
C LEU A 258 -9.86 2.88 16.49
N VAL A 259 -8.67 2.38 16.83
CA VAL A 259 -7.41 2.93 16.33
C VAL A 259 -7.31 2.76 14.81
N MET A 260 -7.70 1.61 14.25
CA MET A 260 -7.73 1.41 12.79
C MET A 260 -8.71 2.34 12.10
N VAL A 261 -9.96 2.42 12.58
CA VAL A 261 -10.98 3.32 12.01
C VAL A 261 -10.54 4.78 12.13
N GLY A 262 -10.01 5.19 13.29
CA GLY A 262 -9.50 6.54 13.50
C GLY A 262 -8.32 6.87 12.59
N SER A 263 -7.39 5.93 12.38
CA SER A 263 -6.26 6.08 11.46
C SER A 263 -6.73 6.21 10.02
N PHE A 264 -7.71 5.41 9.59
CA PHE A 264 -8.29 5.49 8.26
C PHE A 264 -8.97 6.85 8.02
N VAL A 265 -9.83 7.28 8.94
CA VAL A 265 -10.53 8.58 8.84
C VAL A 265 -9.54 9.74 8.84
N LEU A 266 -8.54 9.72 9.71
CA LEU A 266 -7.52 10.78 9.79
C LEU A 266 -6.66 10.83 8.51
N GLY A 267 -6.22 9.68 8.01
CA GLY A 267 -5.47 9.58 6.77
C GLY A 267 -6.27 10.09 5.57
N TYR A 268 -7.56 9.73 5.50
CA TYR A 268 -8.44 10.16 4.42
C TYR A 268 -8.75 11.66 4.46
N VAL A 269 -8.94 12.24 5.67
CA VAL A 269 -9.01 13.69 5.85
C VAL A 269 -7.72 14.36 5.36
N GLY A 270 -6.55 13.79 5.66
CA GLY A 270 -5.27 14.28 5.15
C GLY A 270 -5.17 14.25 3.62
N ILE A 271 -5.74 13.23 2.97
CA ILE A 271 -5.82 13.13 1.50
C ILE A 271 -6.77 14.20 0.93
N ILE A 272 -7.97 14.36 1.49
CA ILE A 272 -8.97 15.34 1.02
C ILE A 272 -8.42 16.77 1.10
N PHE A 273 -7.70 17.09 2.18
CA PHE A 273 -7.14 18.41 2.42
C PHE A 273 -5.66 18.54 2.01
N GLU A 274 -5.18 17.71 1.06
CA GLU A 274 -3.77 17.71 0.66
C GLU A 274 -3.27 19.10 0.23
N GLU A 275 -4.10 19.86 -0.50
CA GLU A 275 -3.77 21.22 -0.95
C GLU A 275 -3.66 22.22 0.21
N LEU A 276 -4.39 22.01 1.30
CA LEU A 276 -4.34 22.87 2.48
C LEU A 276 -3.10 22.59 3.33
N PHE A 277 -2.67 21.32 3.38
CA PHE A 277 -1.54 20.87 4.19
C PHE A 277 -0.22 20.79 3.42
N ASP A 278 -0.21 21.01 2.09
CA ASP A 278 0.98 20.82 1.23
C ASP A 278 1.59 19.40 1.37
N LEU A 279 0.73 18.41 1.59
CA LEU A 279 1.09 17.01 1.74
C LEU A 279 0.92 16.27 0.42
N ASN A 280 1.78 15.29 0.14
CA ASN A 280 1.58 14.38 -0.98
C ASN A 280 0.58 13.28 -0.56
N LYS A 281 -0.58 13.17 -1.23
CA LYS A 281 -1.56 12.09 -0.96
C LYS A 281 -0.99 10.67 -1.00
N GLY A 282 -0.02 10.41 -1.87
CA GLY A 282 0.65 9.12 -1.95
C GLY A 282 1.39 8.80 -0.66
N ALA A 283 2.14 9.78 -0.12
CA ALA A 283 2.81 9.64 1.16
C ALA A 283 1.82 9.43 2.32
N VAL A 284 0.74 10.21 2.38
CA VAL A 284 -0.30 10.07 3.41
C VAL A 284 -0.96 8.69 3.33
N GLY A 285 -1.31 8.22 2.13
CA GLY A 285 -1.90 6.90 1.90
C GLY A 285 -0.99 5.76 2.33
N LEU A 286 0.31 5.83 2.04
CA LEU A 286 1.28 4.81 2.46
C LEU A 286 1.48 4.77 3.99
N LEU A 287 1.54 5.95 4.64
CA LEU A 287 1.61 6.03 6.10
C LEU A 287 0.35 5.47 6.76
N MET A 288 -0.82 5.80 6.22
CA MET A 288 -2.10 5.24 6.68
C MET A 288 -2.12 3.72 6.55
N ALA A 289 -1.74 3.17 5.39
CA ALA A 289 -1.72 1.72 5.15
C ALA A 289 -0.79 0.97 6.11
N THR A 290 0.45 1.43 6.21
CA THR A 290 1.49 0.79 7.05
C THR A 290 1.12 0.85 8.52
N LEU A 291 0.57 1.98 8.98
CA LEU A 291 0.04 2.12 10.33
C LEU A 291 -1.08 1.12 10.61
N MET A 292 -2.07 1.03 9.71
CA MET A 292 -3.23 0.15 9.90
C MET A 292 -2.86 -1.33 9.92
N TRP A 293 -1.98 -1.77 9.01
CA TRP A 293 -1.48 -3.15 9.02
C TRP A 293 -0.65 -3.46 10.26
N ALA A 294 0.17 -2.51 10.74
CA ALA A 294 0.89 -2.67 12.01
C ALA A 294 -0.08 -2.79 13.19
N VAL A 295 -1.13 -1.96 13.27
CA VAL A 295 -2.14 -2.07 14.34
C VAL A 295 -2.82 -3.44 14.29
N TYR A 296 -3.22 -3.88 13.11
CA TYR A 296 -3.93 -5.14 12.93
C TYR A 296 -3.06 -6.34 13.33
N ILE A 297 -1.81 -6.40 12.87
CA ILE A 297 -0.91 -7.53 13.13
C ILE A 297 -0.51 -7.60 14.62
N GLU A 298 -0.18 -6.47 15.24
CA GLU A 298 0.37 -6.48 16.60
C GLU A 298 -0.72 -6.53 17.69
N PHE A 299 -1.94 -6.02 17.42
CA PHE A 299 -2.94 -5.83 18.48
C PHE A 299 -4.26 -6.54 18.28
N SER A 300 -4.55 -7.12 17.11
CA SER A 300 -5.82 -7.82 16.90
C SER A 300 -5.99 -9.02 17.83
N GLY A 301 -4.87 -9.65 18.22
CA GLY A 301 -4.86 -10.92 18.95
C GLY A 301 -5.51 -12.07 18.16
N MET A 302 -5.71 -11.90 16.85
CA MET A 302 -6.36 -12.86 15.97
C MET A 302 -5.33 -13.69 15.21
N GLY A 303 -5.36 -15.01 15.38
CA GLY A 303 -4.46 -15.92 14.68
C GLY A 303 -3.00 -15.79 15.12
N ASP A 304 -2.16 -16.67 14.58
CA ASP A 304 -0.71 -16.53 14.70
C ASP A 304 -0.20 -15.48 13.69
N ARG A 305 0.95 -14.86 13.98
CA ARG A 305 1.58 -13.85 13.14
C ARG A 305 1.77 -14.32 11.71
N ALA A 306 2.13 -15.60 11.51
CA ALA A 306 2.30 -16.17 10.17
C ALA A 306 1.02 -16.10 9.32
N PHE A 307 -0.15 -16.34 9.93
CA PHE A 307 -1.45 -16.24 9.24
C PHE A 307 -1.76 -14.78 8.85
N LEU A 308 -1.48 -13.83 9.73
CA LEU A 308 -1.69 -12.40 9.44
C LEU A 308 -0.73 -11.88 8.36
N GLU A 309 0.51 -12.36 8.35
CA GLU A 309 1.49 -12.05 7.29
C GLU A 309 1.08 -12.64 5.93
N GLU A 310 0.44 -13.80 5.92
CA GLU A 310 -0.16 -14.39 4.71
C GLU A 310 -1.30 -13.52 4.18
N GLN A 311 -2.20 -13.03 5.03
CA GLN A 311 -3.26 -12.09 4.63
C GLN A 311 -2.70 -10.79 4.06
N LEU A 312 -1.69 -10.20 4.71
CA LEU A 312 -0.99 -9.02 4.19
C LEU A 312 -0.40 -9.29 2.79
N SER A 313 0.22 -10.46 2.60
CA SER A 313 0.83 -10.86 1.33
C SER A 313 -0.23 -11.06 0.24
N GLN A 314 -1.37 -11.64 0.57
CA GLN A 314 -2.49 -11.82 -0.36
C GLN A 314 -3.03 -10.48 -0.84
N HIS A 315 -3.35 -9.56 0.08
CA HIS A 315 -3.83 -8.24 -0.30
C HIS A 315 -2.78 -7.42 -1.05
N LEU A 316 -1.49 -7.56 -0.69
CA LEU A 316 -0.42 -6.93 -1.47
C LEU A 316 -0.38 -7.44 -2.91
N ALA A 317 -0.62 -8.73 -3.14
CA ALA A 317 -0.70 -9.29 -4.49
C ALA A 317 -1.89 -8.72 -5.27
N GLU A 318 -3.09 -8.72 -4.69
CA GLU A 318 -4.31 -8.15 -5.30
C GLU A 318 -4.14 -6.67 -5.67
N VAL A 319 -3.55 -5.88 -4.77
CA VAL A 319 -3.28 -4.45 -5.00
C VAL A 319 -2.17 -4.25 -6.04
N SER A 320 -1.13 -5.10 -6.03
CA SER A 320 -0.03 -5.03 -7.00
C SER A 320 -0.53 -5.28 -8.41
N ASP A 321 -1.47 -6.22 -8.62
CA ASP A 321 -2.06 -6.49 -9.92
C ASP A 321 -2.71 -5.20 -10.49
N ILE A 322 -3.45 -4.46 -9.67
CA ILE A 322 -4.09 -3.20 -10.07
C ILE A 322 -3.02 -2.15 -10.37
N CYS A 323 -2.01 -1.99 -9.51
CA CYS A 323 -0.92 -1.05 -9.72
C CYS A 323 -0.16 -1.32 -11.04
N PHE A 324 0.16 -2.58 -11.35
CA PHE A 324 0.83 -2.95 -12.59
C PHE A 324 -0.07 -2.73 -13.82
N PHE A 325 -1.36 -3.01 -13.70
CA PHE A 325 -2.33 -2.70 -14.75
C PHE A 325 -2.35 -1.20 -15.05
N LEU A 326 -2.50 -0.36 -14.02
CA LEU A 326 -2.55 1.10 -14.16
C LEU A 326 -1.24 1.68 -14.69
N LEU A 327 -0.11 1.18 -14.20
CA LEU A 327 1.22 1.57 -14.69
C LEU A 327 1.33 1.33 -16.20
N ALA A 328 0.97 0.12 -16.64
CA ALA A 328 1.10 -0.26 -18.04
C ALA A 328 0.11 0.49 -18.94
N ALA A 329 -1.15 0.62 -18.52
CA ALA A 329 -2.18 1.37 -19.23
C ALA A 329 -1.78 2.85 -19.38
N SER A 330 -1.34 3.49 -18.30
CA SER A 330 -0.90 4.89 -18.31
C SER A 330 0.31 5.09 -19.21
N THR A 331 1.24 4.13 -19.23
CA THR A 331 2.41 4.18 -20.12
C THR A 331 2.01 4.09 -21.59
N ILE A 332 1.09 3.18 -21.95
CA ILE A 332 0.58 3.06 -23.32
C ILE A 332 -0.02 4.39 -23.78
N VAL A 333 -0.84 5.00 -22.93
CA VAL A 333 -1.48 6.29 -23.20
C VAL A 333 -0.45 7.40 -23.37
N GLU A 334 0.52 7.51 -22.47
CA GLU A 334 1.57 8.53 -22.52
C GLU A 334 2.42 8.39 -23.79
N VAL A 335 2.72 7.16 -24.20
CA VAL A 335 3.43 6.90 -25.47
C VAL A 335 2.60 7.35 -26.67
N VAL A 336 1.29 7.06 -26.69
CA VAL A 336 0.39 7.51 -27.76
C VAL A 336 0.32 9.04 -27.81
N ASP A 337 0.22 9.71 -26.67
CA ASP A 337 0.16 11.17 -26.60
C ASP A 337 1.49 11.83 -27.00
N ALA A 338 2.64 11.28 -26.58
CA ALA A 338 3.96 11.75 -26.98
C ALA A 338 4.15 11.74 -28.51
N HIS A 339 3.51 10.79 -29.20
CA HIS A 339 3.47 10.72 -30.67
C HIS A 339 2.39 11.59 -31.31
N GLN A 340 1.65 12.36 -30.52
CA GLN A 340 0.50 13.17 -30.92
C GLN A 340 -0.61 12.35 -31.57
N GLY A 341 -0.78 11.09 -31.16
CA GLY A 341 -1.78 10.18 -31.73
C GLY A 341 -3.19 10.78 -31.69
N PHE A 342 -3.53 11.48 -30.61
CA PHE A 342 -4.84 12.12 -30.44
C PHE A 342 -5.08 13.32 -31.36
N ARG A 343 -4.05 13.95 -31.96
CA ARG A 343 -4.26 15.03 -32.95
C ARG A 343 -5.04 14.56 -34.18
N ALA A 344 -4.86 13.30 -34.58
CA ALA A 344 -5.60 12.72 -35.70
C ALA A 344 -7.12 12.69 -35.44
N LEU A 345 -7.52 12.60 -34.16
CA LEU A 345 -8.92 12.64 -33.74
C LEU A 345 -9.46 14.08 -33.72
N THR A 346 -8.60 15.06 -33.40
CA THR A 346 -9.01 16.48 -33.27
C THR A 346 -9.06 17.23 -34.60
N ASP A 347 -8.14 16.94 -35.53
CA ASP A 347 -8.02 17.69 -36.79
C ASP A 347 -9.17 17.43 -37.78
N ARG A 348 -10.01 16.41 -37.52
CA ARG A 348 -11.17 16.03 -38.33
C ARG A 348 -12.49 16.64 -37.85
N LEU A 349 -12.48 17.38 -36.74
CA LEU A 349 -13.68 18.01 -36.19
C LEU A 349 -13.97 19.33 -36.92
N GLN A 350 -14.80 19.26 -37.97
CA GLN A 350 -15.38 20.44 -38.61
C GLN A 350 -16.84 20.57 -38.17
N VAL A 351 -17.16 21.58 -37.36
CA VAL A 351 -18.51 21.73 -36.79
C VAL A 351 -19.03 23.15 -36.96
N SER A 352 -20.32 23.28 -37.30
CA SER A 352 -20.95 24.54 -37.70
C SER A 352 -21.70 25.28 -36.57
N SER A 353 -21.99 24.64 -35.43
CA SER A 353 -22.71 25.27 -34.30
C SER A 353 -22.27 24.75 -32.93
N LYS A 354 -22.37 25.61 -31.89
CA LYS A 354 -21.90 25.29 -30.52
C LYS A 354 -22.67 24.13 -29.92
N SER A 355 -23.98 24.03 -30.17
CA SER A 355 -24.79 22.90 -29.71
C SER A 355 -24.38 21.58 -30.38
N THR A 356 -24.05 21.61 -31.68
CA THR A 356 -23.55 20.40 -32.36
C THR A 356 -22.19 20.00 -31.79
N LEU A 357 -21.31 20.98 -31.53
CA LEU A 357 -20.02 20.73 -30.91
C LEU A 357 -20.19 20.12 -29.51
N PHE A 358 -21.12 20.64 -28.70
CA PHE A 358 -21.42 20.13 -27.36
C PHE A 358 -21.82 18.66 -27.37
N TRP A 359 -22.77 18.28 -28.23
CA TRP A 359 -23.20 16.89 -28.36
C TRP A 359 -22.11 15.99 -28.93
N LEU A 360 -21.41 16.44 -29.98
CA LEU A 360 -20.34 15.68 -30.61
C LEU A 360 -19.21 15.39 -29.62
N VAL A 361 -18.76 16.41 -28.87
CA VAL A 361 -17.69 16.30 -27.88
C VAL A 361 -18.11 15.39 -26.74
N GLY A 362 -19.34 15.51 -26.22
CA GLY A 362 -19.82 14.65 -25.14
C GLY A 362 -19.92 13.18 -25.55
N VAL A 363 -20.50 12.89 -26.72
CA VAL A 363 -20.57 11.52 -27.24
C VAL A 363 -19.18 10.97 -27.55
N LEU A 364 -18.29 11.76 -28.14
CA LEU A 364 -16.91 11.35 -28.39
C LEU A 364 -16.16 11.04 -27.09
N THR A 365 -16.32 11.89 -26.06
CA THR A 365 -15.73 11.70 -24.74
C THR A 365 -16.23 10.40 -24.09
N PHE A 366 -17.53 10.13 -24.17
CA PHE A 366 -18.15 8.92 -23.66
C PHE A 366 -17.55 7.64 -24.27
N PHE A 367 -17.40 7.59 -25.59
CA PHE A 367 -16.80 6.41 -26.24
C PHE A 367 -15.29 6.33 -26.05
N LEU A 368 -14.59 7.45 -25.99
CA LEU A 368 -13.14 7.45 -25.76
C LEU A 368 -12.82 6.96 -24.34
N SER A 369 -13.63 7.35 -23.35
CA SER A 369 -13.46 6.92 -21.97
C SER A 369 -13.81 5.45 -21.72
N ALA A 370 -14.49 4.79 -22.65
CA ALA A 370 -14.72 3.35 -22.58
C ALA A 370 -13.43 2.52 -22.84
N ILE A 371 -12.36 3.17 -23.29
CA ILE A 371 -11.08 2.53 -23.65
C ILE A 371 -9.93 3.15 -22.85
N LEU A 372 -10.01 4.46 -22.58
CA LEU A 372 -8.99 5.23 -21.88
C LEU A 372 -9.47 5.62 -20.49
N ASN A 373 -8.52 5.79 -19.58
CA ASN A 373 -8.80 6.30 -18.25
C ASN A 373 -9.50 7.67 -18.30
N ASN A 374 -10.51 7.85 -17.47
CA ASN A 374 -11.36 9.04 -17.35
C ASN A 374 -10.56 10.36 -17.19
N LEU A 375 -9.49 10.38 -16.40
CA LEU A 375 -8.57 11.51 -16.24
C LEU A 375 -7.89 11.88 -17.56
N THR A 376 -7.34 10.90 -18.27
CA THR A 376 -6.66 11.09 -19.55
C THR A 376 -7.60 11.72 -20.56
N VAL A 377 -8.80 11.13 -20.72
CA VAL A 377 -9.79 11.64 -21.67
C VAL A 377 -10.15 13.08 -21.33
N THR A 378 -10.36 13.39 -20.06
CA THR A 378 -10.67 14.75 -19.61
C THR A 378 -9.56 15.73 -19.98
N ILE A 379 -8.29 15.41 -19.71
CA ILE A 379 -7.14 16.27 -20.05
C ILE A 379 -7.09 16.54 -21.56
N VAL A 380 -7.24 15.50 -22.38
CA VAL A 380 -7.21 15.61 -23.86
C VAL A 380 -8.37 16.46 -24.37
N MET A 381 -9.60 16.19 -23.91
CA MET A 381 -10.80 16.85 -24.39
C MET A 381 -10.91 18.30 -23.91
N VAL A 382 -10.53 18.60 -22.66
CA VAL A 382 -10.46 19.98 -22.16
C VAL A 382 -9.41 20.79 -22.92
N SER A 383 -8.23 20.20 -23.15
CA SER A 383 -7.16 20.83 -23.94
C SER A 383 -7.56 21.10 -25.40
N LEU A 384 -8.44 20.28 -25.96
CA LEU A 384 -9.07 20.54 -27.26
C LEU A 384 -10.06 21.69 -27.18
N MET A 385 -10.94 21.73 -26.17
CA MET A 385 -11.94 22.79 -26.02
C MET A 385 -11.32 24.17 -25.90
N ARG A 386 -10.16 24.29 -25.23
CA ARG A 386 -9.37 25.54 -25.20
C ARG A 386 -9.00 26.12 -26.56
N LYS A 387 -8.91 25.28 -27.59
CA LYS A 387 -8.55 25.69 -28.96
C LYS A 387 -9.77 26.05 -29.80
N LEU A 388 -10.95 25.59 -29.39
CA LEU A 388 -12.19 25.70 -30.16
C LEU A 388 -13.18 26.71 -29.55
N LEU A 389 -13.04 27.03 -28.26
CA LEU A 389 -13.89 27.95 -27.52
C LEU A 389 -13.06 29.09 -26.95
N ASP A 390 -13.47 30.32 -27.26
CA ASP A 390 -12.79 31.53 -26.79
C ASP A 390 -13.27 31.98 -25.40
N SER A 391 -14.52 31.67 -25.03
CA SER A 391 -15.15 32.10 -23.77
C SER A 391 -14.79 31.18 -22.61
N ASP A 392 -14.31 31.75 -21.51
CA ASP A 392 -14.03 31.04 -20.25
C ASP A 392 -15.25 30.28 -19.74
N ASP A 393 -16.42 30.92 -19.69
CA ASP A 393 -17.65 30.29 -19.19
C ASP A 393 -18.09 29.12 -20.06
N GLU A 394 -17.89 29.21 -21.38
CA GLU A 394 -18.17 28.10 -22.31
C GLU A 394 -17.19 26.95 -22.10
N ARG A 395 -15.90 27.25 -21.93
CA ARG A 395 -14.89 26.22 -21.63
C ARG A 395 -15.17 25.49 -20.32
N LYS A 396 -15.59 26.21 -19.27
CA LYS A 396 -16.01 25.61 -18.00
C LYS A 396 -17.23 24.71 -18.16
N LEU A 397 -18.24 25.15 -18.91
CA LEU A 397 -19.47 24.38 -19.17
C LEU A 397 -19.20 23.10 -20.00
N PHE A 398 -18.41 23.22 -21.07
CA PHE A 398 -18.00 22.07 -21.87
C PHE A 398 -17.10 21.14 -21.06
N GLY A 399 -16.21 21.68 -20.22
CA GLY A 399 -15.38 20.91 -19.30
C GLY A 399 -16.22 20.11 -18.31
N ALA A 400 -17.26 20.71 -17.73
CA ALA A 400 -18.17 19.99 -16.84
C ALA A 400 -18.92 18.86 -17.56
N MET A 401 -19.36 19.11 -18.80
CA MET A 401 -19.94 18.06 -19.65
C MET A 401 -18.93 16.94 -19.96
N ILE A 402 -17.67 17.27 -20.24
CA ILE A 402 -16.61 16.29 -20.48
C ILE A 402 -16.41 15.40 -19.24
N VAL A 403 -16.38 15.96 -18.03
CA VAL A 403 -16.25 15.17 -16.78
C VAL A 403 -17.40 14.17 -16.64
N ILE A 404 -18.64 14.62 -16.86
CA ILE A 404 -19.82 13.73 -16.81
C ILE A 404 -19.72 12.64 -17.88
N ALA A 405 -19.35 13.02 -19.10
CA ALA A 405 -19.27 12.09 -20.22
C ALA A 405 -18.13 11.08 -20.06
N ALA A 406 -16.99 11.48 -19.51
CA ALA A 406 -15.86 10.60 -19.23
C ALA A 406 -16.25 9.56 -18.17
N ASN A 407 -16.79 10.00 -17.03
CA ASN A 407 -17.19 9.09 -15.96
C ASN A 407 -18.32 8.13 -16.40
N ALA A 408 -19.35 8.63 -17.10
CA ALA A 408 -20.38 7.77 -17.68
C ALA A 408 -19.82 6.83 -18.76
N GLY A 409 -18.81 7.26 -19.53
CA GLY A 409 -18.18 6.46 -20.57
C GLY A 409 -17.27 5.35 -20.03
N GLY A 410 -16.64 5.56 -18.89
CA GLY A 410 -15.70 4.60 -18.30
C GLY A 410 -16.36 3.38 -17.67
N VAL A 411 -17.56 3.53 -17.11
CA VAL A 411 -18.19 2.49 -16.28
C VAL A 411 -18.77 1.30 -17.05
N TRP A 412 -19.10 1.47 -18.33
CA TRP A 412 -19.77 0.42 -19.09
C TRP A 412 -18.80 -0.57 -19.76
N THR A 413 -17.50 -0.42 -19.54
CA THR A 413 -16.49 -1.38 -19.98
C THR A 413 -15.55 -1.77 -18.84
N PRO A 414 -14.94 -2.96 -18.88
CA PRO A 414 -14.01 -3.39 -17.83
C PRO A 414 -12.71 -2.60 -17.73
N ILE A 415 -12.37 -1.77 -18.73
CA ILE A 415 -11.07 -1.08 -18.80
C ILE A 415 -11.19 0.44 -18.76
N GLY A 416 -12.40 0.99 -18.94
CA GLY A 416 -12.61 2.43 -19.08
C GLY A 416 -12.44 3.21 -17.77
N ASP A 417 -12.77 2.58 -16.64
CA ASP A 417 -12.63 3.14 -15.31
C ASP A 417 -11.83 2.22 -14.38
N VAL A 418 -11.01 2.81 -13.51
CA VAL A 418 -10.19 2.08 -12.53
C VAL A 418 -11.06 1.23 -11.60
N THR A 419 -12.22 1.73 -11.19
CA THR A 419 -13.12 1.01 -10.29
C THR A 419 -13.79 -0.17 -10.96
N THR A 420 -14.18 -0.04 -12.23
CA THR A 420 -14.76 -1.14 -13.01
C THR A 420 -13.69 -2.19 -13.32
N THR A 421 -12.46 -1.74 -13.59
CA THR A 421 -11.30 -2.63 -13.74
C THR A 421 -11.04 -3.42 -12.46
N MET A 422 -11.11 -2.78 -11.29
CA MET A 422 -10.89 -3.42 -10.00
C MET A 422 -11.88 -4.55 -9.74
N LEU A 423 -13.18 -4.29 -9.95
CA LEU A 423 -14.24 -5.30 -9.81
C LEU A 423 -14.10 -6.42 -10.85
N TRP A 424 -13.62 -6.11 -12.05
CA TRP A 424 -13.35 -7.11 -13.08
C TRP A 424 -12.17 -8.01 -12.72
N MET A 425 -11.08 -7.43 -12.23
CA MET A 425 -9.86 -8.14 -11.83
C MET A 425 -10.10 -9.10 -10.66
N ASN A 426 -11.03 -8.76 -9.77
CA ASN A 426 -11.39 -9.59 -8.61
C ASN A 426 -12.59 -10.51 -8.87
N GLY A 427 -13.07 -10.57 -10.13
CA GLY A 427 -14.07 -11.53 -10.58
C GLY A 427 -15.52 -11.16 -10.27
N GLN A 428 -15.80 -10.00 -9.68
CA GLN A 428 -17.18 -9.51 -9.48
C GLN A 428 -17.89 -9.22 -10.80
N LEU A 429 -17.14 -8.79 -11.82
CA LEU A 429 -17.67 -8.46 -13.14
C LEU A 429 -17.11 -9.39 -14.22
N SER A 430 -17.87 -9.60 -15.29
CA SER A 430 -17.40 -10.18 -16.55
C SER A 430 -17.54 -9.19 -17.70
N THR A 431 -16.69 -9.33 -18.73
CA THR A 431 -16.63 -8.38 -19.84
C THR A 431 -17.96 -8.26 -20.59
N ALA A 432 -18.54 -9.39 -20.97
CA ALA A 432 -19.75 -9.39 -21.79
C ALA A 432 -20.94 -8.82 -21.01
N HIS A 433 -21.13 -9.28 -19.77
CA HIS A 433 -22.27 -8.90 -18.94
C HIS A 433 -22.21 -7.42 -18.56
N THR A 434 -21.04 -6.91 -18.15
CA THR A 434 -20.86 -5.48 -17.84
C THR A 434 -21.20 -4.59 -19.03
N ILE A 435 -20.76 -4.95 -20.25
CA ILE A 435 -21.09 -4.17 -21.44
C ILE A 435 -22.59 -4.19 -21.72
N THR A 436 -23.24 -5.36 -21.67
CA THR A 436 -24.68 -5.47 -21.97
C THR A 436 -25.56 -4.82 -20.91
N ASP A 437 -25.13 -4.85 -19.65
CA ASP A 437 -25.90 -4.33 -18.52
C ASP A 437 -25.74 -2.83 -18.36
N LEU A 438 -24.50 -2.33 -18.51
CA LEU A 438 -24.19 -0.96 -18.15
C LEU A 438 -24.19 0.00 -19.33
N PHE A 439 -24.09 -0.47 -20.59
CA PHE A 439 -24.05 0.43 -21.75
C PHE A 439 -25.31 1.30 -21.84
N ALA A 440 -26.50 0.69 -21.75
CA ALA A 440 -27.77 1.40 -21.89
C ALA A 440 -27.98 2.42 -20.76
N CYS A 441 -27.74 2.03 -19.51
CA CYS A 441 -27.92 2.93 -18.37
C CYS A 441 -26.90 4.07 -18.36
N SER A 442 -25.65 3.80 -18.76
CA SER A 442 -24.60 4.81 -18.87
C SER A 442 -24.87 5.81 -20.00
N LEU A 443 -25.41 5.33 -21.13
CA LEU A 443 -25.85 6.18 -22.23
C LEU A 443 -27.04 7.05 -21.83
N VAL A 444 -28.02 6.50 -21.10
CA VAL A 444 -29.15 7.28 -20.56
C VAL A 444 -28.66 8.36 -19.58
N SER A 445 -27.72 8.00 -18.70
CA SER A 445 -27.08 8.94 -17.77
C SER A 445 -26.42 10.11 -18.51
N LEU A 446 -25.63 9.81 -19.54
CA LEU A 446 -25.01 10.82 -20.41
C LEU A 446 -26.05 11.74 -21.03
N ILE A 447 -27.03 11.17 -21.74
CA ILE A 447 -28.03 11.93 -22.50
C ILE A 447 -28.84 12.82 -21.57
N ALA A 448 -29.28 12.30 -20.42
CA ALA A 448 -30.06 13.06 -19.44
C ALA A 448 -29.26 14.24 -18.87
N SER A 449 -28.00 14.03 -18.46
CA SER A 449 -27.14 15.12 -18.00
C SER A 449 -26.88 16.16 -19.08
N MET A 450 -26.56 15.73 -20.30
CA MET A 450 -26.28 16.63 -21.41
C MET A 450 -27.50 17.43 -21.83
N ALA A 451 -28.68 16.82 -21.84
CA ALA A 451 -29.94 17.52 -22.15
C ALA A 451 -30.21 18.66 -21.15
N VAL A 452 -29.94 18.44 -19.86
CA VAL A 452 -30.09 19.49 -18.83
C VAL A 452 -28.99 20.56 -18.98
N LEU A 453 -27.73 20.16 -19.16
CA LEU A 453 -26.62 21.11 -19.34
C LEU A 453 -26.76 21.96 -20.59
N GLN A 454 -27.30 21.40 -21.68
CA GLN A 454 -27.50 22.11 -22.94
C GLN A 454 -28.39 23.34 -22.77
N LEU A 455 -29.31 23.34 -21.79
CA LEU A 455 -30.16 24.50 -21.47
C LEU A 455 -29.34 25.72 -21.04
N SER A 456 -28.10 25.51 -20.57
CA SER A 456 -27.15 26.58 -20.21
C SER A 456 -26.21 26.99 -21.34
N VAL A 457 -26.25 26.30 -22.49
CA VAL A 457 -25.42 26.63 -23.66
C VAL A 457 -26.10 27.75 -24.45
N GLU A 458 -25.39 28.87 -24.62
CA GLU A 458 -25.93 30.00 -25.38
C GLU A 458 -26.20 29.63 -26.86
N PRO A 459 -27.40 29.91 -27.40
CA PRO A 459 -27.68 29.72 -28.81
C PRO A 459 -26.78 30.64 -29.64
N SER A 460 -25.90 30.06 -30.46
CA SER A 460 -24.99 30.83 -31.29
C SER A 460 -25.38 30.77 -32.77
N PRO A 461 -25.54 31.91 -33.46
CA PRO A 461 -25.59 31.92 -34.92
C PRO A 461 -24.20 31.54 -35.43
N GLN A 462 -24.07 30.34 -36.00
CA GLN A 462 -22.89 29.76 -36.68
C GLN A 462 -21.53 30.08 -36.05
N LEU A 463 -20.80 29.07 -35.53
CA LEU A 463 -19.38 29.25 -35.24
C LEU A 463 -18.74 29.83 -36.50
N ALA A 464 -18.16 31.03 -36.40
CA ALA A 464 -17.59 31.73 -37.53
C ALA A 464 -16.75 30.75 -38.35
N ALA A 465 -17.06 30.65 -39.64
CA ALA A 465 -16.39 29.72 -40.54
C ALA A 465 -14.88 29.99 -40.51
N GLY A 466 -14.14 29.08 -39.89
CA GLY A 466 -12.70 29.15 -39.74
C GLY A 466 -12.30 29.20 -38.28
N VAL A 467 -11.72 28.10 -37.80
CA VAL A 467 -10.85 28.09 -36.62
C VAL A 467 -9.88 29.27 -36.76
N PRO A 468 -9.92 30.30 -35.89
CA PRO A 468 -8.92 31.35 -35.91
C PRO A 468 -7.54 30.69 -35.75
N PRO A 469 -6.52 31.08 -36.52
CA PRO A 469 -5.17 30.58 -36.25
C PRO A 469 -4.81 30.94 -34.79
N PRO A 470 -4.23 29.99 -34.03
CA PRO A 470 -3.97 30.20 -32.61
C PRO A 470 -3.12 31.47 -32.38
N PRO A 471 -3.31 32.19 -31.25
CA PRO A 471 -2.58 33.41 -30.97
C PRO A 471 -1.06 33.18 -30.94
N PRO A 472 -0.24 34.16 -31.40
CA PRO A 472 1.21 33.99 -31.65
C PRO A 472 2.04 33.54 -30.44
N ALA A 473 1.55 33.72 -29.21
CA ALA A 473 2.27 33.43 -27.97
C ALA A 473 2.36 31.94 -27.62
N LEU A 474 1.57 31.06 -28.26
CA LEU A 474 1.63 29.60 -28.11
C LEU A 474 2.15 28.89 -29.38
N ALA A 475 2.61 29.67 -30.37
CA ALA A 475 3.24 29.17 -31.58
C ALA A 475 4.72 28.84 -31.34
N ALA A 476 5.01 27.87 -30.47
CA ALA A 476 6.25 27.13 -30.63
C ALA A 476 6.24 26.48 -32.03
N PRO A 477 7.37 26.40 -32.74
CA PRO A 477 7.40 25.95 -34.13
C PRO A 477 6.71 24.59 -34.27
N LYS A 478 5.64 24.55 -35.07
CA LYS A 478 4.88 23.32 -35.36
C LYS A 478 5.80 22.31 -36.04
N LYS A 479 6.43 21.42 -35.25
CA LYS A 479 6.95 20.17 -35.80
C LYS A 479 5.75 19.40 -36.36
N PRO A 480 5.78 18.95 -37.64
CA PRO A 480 4.74 18.08 -38.16
C PRO A 480 4.61 16.85 -37.26
N ALA A 481 3.38 16.33 -37.11
CA ALA A 481 3.18 15.09 -36.37
C ALA A 481 4.13 14.02 -36.94
N PRO A 482 4.78 13.20 -36.09
CA PRO A 482 5.62 12.11 -36.56
C PRO A 482 4.85 11.26 -37.58
N SER A 483 5.51 10.81 -38.65
CA SER A 483 4.90 9.91 -39.65
C SER A 483 4.37 8.61 -39.01
N SER A 484 4.90 8.25 -37.84
CA SER A 484 4.51 7.11 -37.01
C SER A 484 3.24 7.32 -36.16
N ALA A 485 2.70 8.54 -36.05
CA ALA A 485 1.62 8.88 -35.11
C ALA A 485 0.38 7.99 -35.27
N GLY A 486 -0.06 7.74 -36.50
CA GLY A 486 -1.24 6.91 -36.77
C GLY A 486 -1.01 5.42 -36.45
N LEU A 487 0.21 4.92 -36.68
CA LEU A 487 0.56 3.54 -36.36
C LEU A 487 0.67 3.34 -34.85
N VAL A 488 1.33 4.25 -34.13
CA VAL A 488 1.45 4.20 -32.66
C VAL A 488 0.07 4.30 -32.01
N LEU A 489 -0.81 5.19 -32.49
CA LEU A 489 -2.20 5.24 -32.04
C LEU A 489 -2.93 3.90 -32.26
N GLY A 490 -2.82 3.33 -33.47
CA GLY A 490 -3.48 2.07 -33.80
C GLY A 490 -2.99 0.89 -32.95
N VAL A 491 -1.68 0.80 -32.71
CA VAL A 491 -1.09 -0.23 -31.85
C VAL A 491 -1.46 0.00 -30.39
N GLY A 492 -1.41 1.24 -29.88
CA GLY A 492 -1.77 1.56 -28.49
C GLY A 492 -3.24 1.28 -28.18
N VAL A 493 -4.16 1.78 -29.01
CA VAL A 493 -5.61 1.50 -28.86
C VAL A 493 -5.89 0.02 -29.06
N GLY A 494 -5.25 -0.62 -30.04
CA GLY A 494 -5.35 -2.06 -30.28
C GLY A 494 -4.88 -2.89 -29.08
N ALA A 495 -3.79 -2.47 -28.42
CA ALA A 495 -3.29 -3.11 -27.20
C ALA A 495 -4.32 -3.04 -26.08
N LEU A 496 -4.87 -1.85 -25.78
CA LEU A 496 -5.90 -1.67 -24.74
C LEU A 496 -7.15 -2.53 -25.03
N LEU A 497 -7.67 -2.48 -26.26
CA LEU A 497 -8.86 -3.24 -26.67
C LEU A 497 -8.62 -4.76 -26.71
N SER A 498 -7.37 -5.20 -26.82
CA SER A 498 -7.04 -6.63 -26.82
C SER A 498 -7.08 -7.27 -25.43
N VAL A 499 -7.04 -6.48 -24.35
CA VAL A 499 -6.90 -6.99 -22.98
C VAL A 499 -8.10 -7.86 -22.55
N PRO A 500 -9.37 -7.46 -22.75
CA PRO A 500 -10.49 -8.34 -22.41
C PRO A 500 -10.48 -9.65 -23.20
N VAL A 501 -10.13 -9.58 -24.49
CA VAL A 501 -10.01 -10.75 -25.37
C VAL A 501 -8.87 -11.68 -24.92
N PHE A 502 -7.77 -11.12 -24.45
CA PHE A 502 -6.64 -11.88 -23.89
C PHE A 502 -7.06 -12.64 -22.64
N VAL A 503 -7.73 -11.98 -21.71
CA VAL A 503 -8.20 -12.60 -20.45
C VAL A 503 -9.19 -13.73 -20.74
N GLU A 504 -10.17 -13.50 -21.59
CA GLU A 504 -11.18 -14.51 -21.95
C GLU A 504 -10.56 -15.76 -22.62
N LYS A 505 -9.53 -15.57 -23.46
CA LYS A 505 -8.90 -16.68 -24.18
C LYS A 505 -7.82 -17.42 -23.38
N THR A 506 -7.12 -16.72 -22.50
CA THR A 506 -5.97 -17.29 -21.78
C THR A 506 -6.29 -17.70 -20.35
N GLY A 507 -7.33 -17.12 -19.75
CA GLY A 507 -7.63 -17.25 -18.32
C GLY A 507 -6.62 -16.55 -17.40
N LEU A 508 -5.67 -15.78 -17.96
CA LEU A 508 -4.68 -15.05 -17.18
C LEU A 508 -5.24 -13.73 -16.65
N PRO A 509 -4.68 -13.19 -15.55
CA PRO A 509 -5.11 -11.91 -14.99
C PRO A 509 -4.98 -10.73 -15.97
N PRO A 510 -5.84 -9.71 -15.88
CA PRO A 510 -5.82 -8.55 -16.78
C PRO A 510 -4.48 -7.81 -16.89
N PHE A 511 -3.73 -7.67 -15.78
CA PHE A 511 -2.45 -6.95 -15.79
C PHE A 511 -1.43 -7.60 -16.74
N MET A 512 -1.47 -8.93 -16.93
CA MET A 512 -0.61 -9.64 -17.87
C MET A 512 -0.93 -9.29 -19.32
N GLY A 513 -2.23 -9.17 -19.65
CA GLY A 513 -2.68 -8.70 -20.96
C GLY A 513 -2.21 -7.27 -21.23
N MET A 514 -2.35 -6.39 -20.23
CA MET A 514 -1.92 -4.99 -20.32
C MET A 514 -0.40 -4.86 -20.49
N LEU A 515 0.40 -5.61 -19.71
CA LEU A 515 1.86 -5.64 -19.85
C LEU A 515 2.31 -6.20 -21.19
N THR A 516 1.61 -7.19 -21.73
CA THR A 516 1.86 -7.73 -23.07
C THR A 516 1.63 -6.65 -24.13
N GLY A 517 0.54 -5.89 -24.00
CA GLY A 517 0.23 -4.75 -24.85
C GLY A 517 1.32 -3.67 -24.80
N LEU A 518 1.78 -3.31 -23.59
CA LEU A 518 2.88 -2.36 -23.40
C LEU A 518 4.18 -2.88 -24.04
N GLY A 519 4.54 -4.14 -23.83
CA GLY A 519 5.73 -4.75 -24.42
C GLY A 519 5.68 -4.75 -25.95
N ALA A 520 4.52 -5.05 -26.54
CA ALA A 520 4.32 -4.99 -27.99
C ALA A 520 4.47 -3.57 -28.53
N LEU A 521 3.85 -2.58 -27.88
CA LEU A 521 3.98 -1.18 -28.24
C LEU A 521 5.45 -0.71 -28.15
N TRP A 522 6.16 -1.13 -27.09
CA TRP A 522 7.56 -0.79 -26.89
C TRP A 522 8.43 -1.29 -28.04
N VAL A 523 8.32 -2.57 -28.41
CA VAL A 523 9.07 -3.15 -29.53
C VAL A 523 8.82 -2.36 -30.83
N VAL A 524 7.57 -1.98 -31.08
CA VAL A 524 7.19 -1.17 -32.26
C VAL A 524 7.83 0.22 -32.21
N THR A 525 7.75 0.93 -31.08
CA THR A 525 8.31 2.27 -30.95
C THR A 525 9.83 2.28 -31.04
N ASP A 526 10.50 1.28 -30.48
CA ASP A 526 11.95 1.15 -30.56
C ASP A 526 12.40 0.85 -31.98
N ALA A 527 11.68 -0.03 -32.70
CA ALA A 527 11.96 -0.30 -34.10
C ALA A 527 11.78 0.93 -34.99
N LEU A 528 10.80 1.79 -34.70
CA LEU A 528 10.55 3.03 -35.46
C LEU A 528 11.61 4.11 -35.22
N HIS A 529 12.15 4.21 -34.01
CA HIS A 529 13.11 5.27 -33.63
C HIS A 529 14.55 4.79 -33.54
N ALA A 530 14.85 3.56 -33.99
CA ALA A 530 16.17 2.96 -33.94
C ALA A 530 17.26 3.81 -34.65
N GLU A 531 16.89 4.55 -35.69
CA GLU A 531 17.82 5.37 -36.49
C GLU A 531 17.82 6.87 -36.13
N GLU A 532 16.78 7.37 -35.45
CA GLU A 532 16.56 8.82 -35.29
C GLU A 532 17.09 9.43 -33.98
N GLN A 533 17.66 8.63 -33.05
CA GLN A 533 18.14 9.09 -31.72
C GLN A 533 17.11 9.96 -30.95
N LYS A 534 15.81 9.75 -31.16
CA LYS A 534 14.74 10.45 -30.43
C LYS A 534 14.36 9.67 -29.18
N GLU A 535 15.22 9.73 -28.16
CA GLU A 535 14.99 9.07 -26.87
C GLU A 535 13.66 9.49 -26.22
N GLU A 536 13.21 10.73 -26.44
CA GLU A 536 11.95 11.29 -25.89
C GLU A 536 10.67 10.57 -26.35
N LEU A 537 10.73 9.78 -27.44
CA LEU A 537 9.59 9.05 -28.00
C LEU A 537 9.58 7.55 -27.62
N GLN A 538 10.58 7.10 -26.87
CA GLN A 538 10.68 5.71 -26.41
C GLN A 538 9.92 5.52 -25.09
N VAL A 539 9.52 4.28 -24.81
CA VAL A 539 8.79 3.91 -23.59
C VAL A 539 9.50 4.32 -22.30
N PRO A 540 10.84 4.19 -22.13
CA PRO A 540 11.54 4.65 -20.93
C PRO A 540 11.37 6.15 -20.65
N ALA A 541 11.32 6.97 -21.71
CA ALA A 541 11.07 8.40 -21.55
C ALA A 541 9.63 8.69 -21.12
N ALA A 542 8.65 7.94 -21.64
CA ALA A 542 7.27 8.01 -21.18
C ALA A 542 7.11 7.55 -19.72
N LEU A 543 7.81 6.48 -19.31
CA LEU A 543 7.84 6.01 -17.92
C LEU A 543 8.31 7.11 -16.95
N SER A 544 9.27 7.94 -17.35
CA SER A 544 9.78 9.05 -16.50
C SER A 544 8.76 10.18 -16.28
N LYS A 545 7.71 10.26 -17.09
CA LYS A 545 6.65 11.27 -17.01
C LYS A 545 5.40 10.77 -16.28
N LEU A 546 5.39 9.50 -15.87
CA LEU A 546 4.24 8.92 -15.20
C LEU A 546 3.98 9.55 -13.84
N ASP A 547 2.69 9.62 -13.49
CA ASP A 547 2.25 9.95 -12.14
C ASP A 547 2.50 8.78 -11.18
N THR A 548 3.77 8.62 -10.79
CA THR A 548 4.18 7.61 -9.80
C THR A 548 3.52 7.87 -8.44
N SER A 549 3.23 9.13 -8.14
CA SER A 549 2.51 9.51 -6.91
C SER A 549 1.08 8.96 -6.91
N GLY A 550 0.39 8.98 -8.05
CA GLY A 550 -0.94 8.39 -8.22
C GLY A 550 -0.96 6.88 -8.01
N ILE A 551 0.04 6.16 -8.53
CA ILE A 551 0.17 4.70 -8.33
C ILE A 551 0.42 4.36 -6.86
N LEU A 552 1.32 5.10 -6.19
CA LEU A 552 1.59 4.92 -4.76
C LEU A 552 0.41 5.30 -3.88
N PHE A 553 -0.37 6.29 -4.30
CA PHE A 553 -1.65 6.63 -3.67
C PHE A 553 -2.63 5.46 -3.71
N PHE A 554 -2.82 4.83 -4.88
CA PHE A 554 -3.66 3.64 -4.99
C PHE A 554 -3.14 2.48 -4.14
N LEU A 555 -1.83 2.23 -4.15
CA LEU A 555 -1.21 1.22 -3.28
C LEU A 555 -1.54 1.48 -1.81
N GLY A 556 -1.35 2.72 -1.32
CA GLY A 556 -1.65 3.09 0.06
C GLY A 556 -3.13 2.93 0.43
N VAL A 557 -4.03 3.52 -0.35
CA VAL A 557 -5.46 3.48 -0.05
C VAL A 557 -6.02 2.05 -0.10
N LEU A 558 -5.64 1.25 -1.10
CA LEU A 558 -6.13 -0.11 -1.23
C LEU A 558 -5.56 -1.04 -0.15
N MET A 559 -4.28 -0.89 0.20
CA MET A 559 -3.71 -1.64 1.33
C MET A 559 -4.37 -1.28 2.66
N ALA A 560 -4.70 0.00 2.89
CA ALA A 560 -5.43 0.42 4.09
C ALA A 560 -6.84 -0.23 4.16
N ILE A 561 -7.52 -0.32 3.02
CA ILE A 561 -8.82 -1.01 2.93
C ILE A 561 -8.65 -2.51 3.13
N GLY A 562 -7.61 -3.13 2.59
CA GLY A 562 -7.25 -4.52 2.86
C GLY A 562 -7.10 -4.80 4.36
N ALA A 563 -6.51 -3.88 5.13
CA ALA A 563 -6.45 -4.02 6.59
C ALA A 563 -7.84 -3.96 7.26
N LEU A 564 -8.74 -3.07 6.80
CA LEU A 564 -10.14 -3.05 7.27
C LEU A 564 -10.90 -4.32 6.88
N ASP A 565 -10.55 -4.89 5.74
CA ASP A 565 -11.14 -6.11 5.23
C ASP A 565 -10.74 -7.35 6.04
N ALA A 566 -9.43 -7.53 6.20
CA ALA A 566 -8.79 -8.59 6.97
C ALA A 566 -9.24 -8.57 8.45
N SER A 567 -9.39 -7.38 9.04
CA SER A 567 -9.89 -7.21 10.40
C SER A 567 -11.38 -7.51 10.60
N GLY A 568 -12.14 -7.72 9.52
CA GLY A 568 -13.58 -7.96 9.55
C GLY A 568 -14.43 -6.70 9.79
N LEU A 569 -13.83 -5.52 9.84
CA LEU A 569 -14.54 -4.25 10.07
C LEU A 569 -15.49 -3.92 8.91
N LEU A 570 -15.08 -4.20 7.66
CA LEU A 570 -15.94 -3.98 6.49
C LEU A 570 -17.18 -4.88 6.52
N LYS A 571 -17.05 -6.14 6.94
CA LYS A 571 -18.19 -7.06 7.07
C LYS A 571 -19.18 -6.57 8.14
N GLN A 572 -18.68 -6.03 9.26
CA GLN A 572 -19.54 -5.40 10.28
C GLN A 572 -20.28 -4.17 9.73
N LEU A 573 -19.59 -3.34 8.93
CA LEU A 573 -20.21 -2.20 8.27
C LEU A 573 -21.29 -2.64 7.27
N ALA A 574 -21.07 -3.71 6.52
CA ALA A 574 -22.04 -4.29 5.59
C ALA A 574 -23.34 -4.70 6.31
N VAL A 575 -23.22 -5.40 7.44
CA VAL A 575 -24.36 -5.79 8.28
C VAL A 575 -25.09 -4.56 8.82
N ALA A 576 -24.35 -3.53 9.28
CA ALA A 576 -24.94 -2.30 9.78
C ALA A 576 -25.75 -1.56 8.70
N LEU A 577 -25.23 -1.47 7.47
CA LEU A 577 -25.92 -0.86 6.34
C LEU A 577 -27.16 -1.66 5.91
N SER A 578 -27.04 -2.99 5.87
CA SER A 578 -28.16 -3.90 5.53
C SER A 578 -29.32 -3.78 6.53
N ASN A 579 -29.02 -3.52 7.80
CA ASN A 579 -30.04 -3.28 8.83
C ASN A 579 -30.64 -1.86 8.76
N ALA A 580 -29.88 -0.88 8.26
CA ALA A 580 -30.30 0.52 8.21
C ALA A 580 -31.12 0.87 6.96
N PHE A 581 -30.91 0.16 5.85
CA PHE A 581 -31.51 0.46 4.56
C PHE A 581 -32.39 -0.70 4.04
N PRO A 582 -33.41 -0.40 3.21
CA PRO A 582 -34.42 -1.39 2.83
C PRO A 582 -33.95 -2.38 1.76
N SER A 583 -32.91 -2.04 0.97
CA SER A 583 -32.40 -2.90 -0.09
C SER A 583 -30.97 -2.56 -0.49
N ASP A 584 -30.28 -3.52 -1.10
CA ASP A 584 -28.90 -3.39 -1.56
C ASP A 584 -28.76 -2.34 -2.68
N GLU A 585 -29.79 -2.15 -3.51
CA GLU A 585 -29.80 -1.10 -4.54
C GLU A 585 -29.78 0.29 -3.94
N VAL A 586 -30.48 0.50 -2.81
CA VAL A 586 -30.45 1.77 -2.08
C VAL A 586 -29.06 2.00 -1.49
N VAL A 587 -28.43 0.95 -0.96
CA VAL A 587 -27.06 1.04 -0.44
C VAL A 587 -26.08 1.40 -1.56
N ALA A 588 -26.16 0.75 -2.72
CA ALA A 588 -25.33 1.07 -3.89
C ALA A 588 -25.56 2.52 -4.36
N ALA A 589 -26.82 2.98 -4.41
CA ALA A 589 -27.14 4.35 -4.77
C ALA A 589 -26.59 5.39 -3.78
N ILE A 590 -26.58 5.08 -2.48
CA ILE A 590 -26.00 5.95 -1.45
C ILE A 590 -24.48 5.98 -1.56
N ILE A 591 -23.85 4.83 -1.79
CA ILE A 591 -22.40 4.74 -2.01
C ILE A 591 -21.99 5.58 -3.23
N GLY A 592 -22.75 5.54 -4.32
CA GLY A 592 -22.49 6.39 -5.48
C GLY A 592 -22.62 7.88 -5.16
N VAL A 593 -23.61 8.30 -4.39
CA VAL A 593 -23.70 9.70 -3.94
C VAL A 593 -22.54 10.07 -3.00
N ALA A 594 -22.14 9.17 -2.11
CA ALA A 594 -20.96 9.36 -1.25
C ALA A 594 -19.67 9.51 -2.08
N SER A 595 -19.61 8.87 -3.26
CA SER A 595 -18.51 9.02 -4.22
C SER A 595 -18.38 10.43 -4.80
N ALA A 596 -19.38 11.31 -4.61
CA ALA A 596 -19.22 12.71 -4.96
C ALA A 596 -18.27 13.47 -4.02
N LEU A 597 -18.06 12.94 -2.80
CA LEU A 597 -17.22 13.56 -1.77
C LEU A 597 -15.91 12.78 -1.54
N ILE A 598 -15.98 11.46 -1.68
CA ILE A 598 -14.90 10.51 -1.45
C ILE A 598 -14.53 9.93 -2.81
N ASP A 599 -13.24 9.74 -3.09
CA ASP A 599 -12.81 9.15 -4.36
C ASP A 599 -13.46 7.77 -4.57
N ASN A 600 -13.79 7.45 -5.83
CA ASN A 600 -14.57 6.25 -6.16
C ASN A 600 -13.81 4.95 -5.87
N VAL A 601 -12.48 4.96 -6.03
CA VAL A 601 -11.60 3.81 -5.80
C VAL A 601 -11.71 3.23 -4.39
N PRO A 602 -11.51 4.01 -3.31
CA PRO A 602 -11.67 3.51 -1.94
C PRO A 602 -13.07 3.02 -1.62
N LEU A 603 -14.12 3.66 -2.16
CA LEU A 603 -15.49 3.20 -1.90
C LEU A 603 -15.76 1.84 -2.54
N VAL A 604 -15.35 1.65 -3.80
CA VAL A 604 -15.54 0.35 -4.48
C VAL A 604 -14.70 -0.73 -3.82
N ALA A 605 -13.45 -0.45 -3.48
CA ALA A 605 -12.61 -1.40 -2.74
C ALA A 605 -13.22 -1.79 -1.39
N ALA A 606 -13.78 -0.82 -0.65
CA ALA A 606 -14.48 -1.11 0.60
C ALA A 606 -15.71 -2.02 0.37
N THR A 607 -16.49 -1.78 -0.69
CA THR A 607 -17.65 -2.64 -1.00
C THR A 607 -17.28 -4.07 -1.34
N MET A 608 -16.12 -4.29 -1.98
CA MET A 608 -15.63 -5.63 -2.25
C MET A 608 -15.29 -6.40 -0.97
N GLY A 609 -14.78 -5.70 0.04
CA GLY A 609 -14.56 -6.29 1.37
C GLY A 609 -15.83 -6.43 2.24
N MET A 610 -16.89 -5.70 1.89
CA MET A 610 -18.18 -5.74 2.59
C MET A 610 -19.04 -6.93 2.16
N TYR A 611 -19.01 -7.32 0.88
CA TYR A 611 -19.92 -8.31 0.31
C TYR A 611 -19.17 -9.51 -0.28
N ASP A 612 -19.59 -10.72 0.11
CA ASP A 612 -18.92 -11.97 -0.27
C ASP A 612 -19.44 -12.51 -1.61
N MET A 613 -18.54 -13.04 -2.44
CA MET A 613 -18.84 -13.63 -3.75
C MET A 613 -19.69 -14.90 -3.69
N ALA A 614 -19.73 -15.60 -2.55
CA ALA A 614 -20.61 -16.75 -2.33
C ALA A 614 -22.07 -16.33 -2.20
N GLN A 615 -22.34 -15.14 -1.65
CA GLN A 615 -23.67 -14.56 -1.55
C GLN A 615 -24.04 -13.76 -2.80
N TYR A 616 -23.08 -12.99 -3.31
CA TYR A 616 -23.22 -12.17 -4.51
C TYR A 616 -22.28 -12.70 -5.60
N PRO A 617 -22.69 -13.72 -6.37
CA PRO A 617 -21.85 -14.31 -7.40
C PRO A 617 -21.43 -13.29 -8.46
N GLN A 618 -20.47 -13.66 -9.30
CA GLN A 618 -20.05 -12.86 -10.45
C GLN A 618 -21.27 -12.37 -11.24
N ASP A 619 -21.22 -11.09 -11.64
CA ASP A 619 -22.27 -10.37 -12.35
C ASP A 619 -23.60 -10.21 -11.59
N ALA A 620 -23.62 -10.46 -10.27
CA ALA A 620 -24.77 -10.10 -9.45
C ALA A 620 -25.14 -8.62 -9.62
N GLN A 621 -26.44 -8.34 -9.54
CA GLN A 621 -27.00 -7.01 -9.74
C GLN A 621 -26.32 -5.94 -8.87
N LEU A 622 -25.91 -6.31 -7.65
CA LEU A 622 -25.18 -5.44 -6.73
C LEU A 622 -23.87 -4.93 -7.33
N TRP A 623 -23.07 -5.80 -7.96
CA TRP A 623 -21.76 -5.44 -8.51
C TRP A 623 -21.87 -4.49 -9.70
N GLN A 624 -22.82 -4.75 -10.60
CA GLN A 624 -23.11 -3.89 -11.74
C GLN A 624 -23.62 -2.52 -11.27
N LEU A 625 -24.51 -2.48 -10.26
CA LEU A 625 -24.98 -1.24 -9.67
C LEU A 625 -23.87 -0.47 -8.94
N ILE A 626 -23.00 -1.13 -8.18
CA ILE A 626 -21.87 -0.48 -7.52
C ILE A 626 -20.94 0.13 -8.59
N ALA A 627 -20.61 -0.60 -9.65
CA ALA A 627 -19.77 -0.10 -10.74
C ALA A 627 -20.37 1.17 -11.37
N TYR A 628 -21.65 1.12 -11.72
CA TYR A 628 -22.35 2.27 -12.28
C TYR A 628 -22.46 3.45 -11.28
N CYS A 629 -22.93 3.18 -10.06
CA CYS A 629 -23.20 4.20 -9.06
C CYS A 629 -21.92 4.89 -8.58
N ALA A 630 -20.88 4.14 -8.21
CA ALA A 630 -19.63 4.73 -7.77
C ALA A 630 -18.93 5.48 -8.91
N GLY A 631 -18.90 4.91 -10.12
CA GLY A 631 -18.22 5.55 -11.25
C GLY A 631 -18.91 6.81 -11.77
N THR A 632 -20.25 6.87 -11.78
CA THR A 632 -20.99 8.07 -12.25
C THR A 632 -21.30 9.07 -11.14
N GLY A 633 -21.43 8.61 -9.89
CA GLY A 633 -21.73 9.45 -8.73
C GLY A 633 -20.66 10.50 -8.45
N GLY A 634 -19.39 10.19 -8.76
CA GLY A 634 -18.27 11.13 -8.70
C GLY A 634 -18.40 12.36 -9.62
N SER A 635 -19.35 12.38 -10.56
CA SER A 635 -19.66 13.56 -11.37
C SER A 635 -20.61 14.55 -10.68
N ILE A 636 -21.26 14.18 -9.58
CA ILE A 636 -22.23 15.06 -8.91
C ILE A 636 -21.51 16.28 -8.33
N LEU A 637 -20.30 16.14 -7.81
CA LEU A 637 -19.47 17.25 -7.36
C LEU A 637 -18.13 17.21 -8.10
N VAL A 638 -17.55 18.38 -8.38
CA VAL A 638 -16.30 18.47 -9.16
C VAL A 638 -15.11 17.79 -8.49
N ILE A 639 -15.12 17.65 -7.16
CA ILE A 639 -14.05 16.99 -6.41
C ILE A 639 -14.23 15.46 -6.31
N GLY A 640 -15.37 14.92 -6.74
CA GLY A 640 -15.73 13.52 -6.57
C GLY A 640 -15.02 12.55 -7.52
N SER A 641 -14.18 13.06 -8.44
CA SER A 641 -13.39 12.22 -9.35
C SER A 641 -12.11 12.93 -9.79
N ALA A 642 -11.09 12.14 -10.14
CA ALA A 642 -9.85 12.67 -10.72
C ALA A 642 -10.09 13.54 -11.96
N SER A 643 -11.06 13.17 -12.80
CA SER A 643 -11.52 13.96 -13.95
C SER A 643 -11.97 15.36 -13.55
N GLY A 644 -12.79 15.47 -12.50
CA GLY A 644 -13.29 16.75 -12.02
C GLY A 644 -12.19 17.62 -11.40
N VAL A 645 -11.29 17.03 -10.61
CA VAL A 645 -10.11 17.74 -10.08
C VAL A 645 -9.21 18.24 -11.20
N ALA A 646 -9.00 17.45 -12.26
CA ALA A 646 -8.26 17.89 -13.43
C ALA A 646 -8.94 19.06 -14.16
N LEU A 647 -10.27 19.06 -14.26
CA LEU A 647 -11.01 20.19 -14.80
C LEU A 647 -10.77 21.47 -13.95
N MET A 648 -10.74 21.36 -12.62
CA MET A 648 -10.44 22.50 -11.74
C MET A 648 -9.03 23.04 -12.02
N GLY A 649 -8.03 22.17 -12.10
CA GLY A 649 -6.65 22.58 -12.35
C GLY A 649 -6.42 23.15 -13.76
N LEU A 650 -7.18 22.67 -14.75
CA LEU A 650 -7.10 23.17 -16.12
C LEU A 650 -7.90 24.47 -16.28
N GLU A 651 -9.21 24.46 -16.14
CA GLU A 651 -10.06 25.63 -16.48
C GLU A 651 -10.33 26.57 -15.29
N SER A 652 -9.64 26.36 -14.16
CA SER A 652 -9.87 27.14 -12.92
C SER A 652 -11.35 27.16 -12.54
N VAL A 653 -12.01 26.00 -12.68
CA VAL A 653 -13.40 25.82 -12.27
C VAL A 653 -13.45 25.78 -10.75
N ASP A 654 -14.20 26.69 -10.14
CA ASP A 654 -14.42 26.67 -8.70
C ASP A 654 -15.55 25.70 -8.31
N PHE A 655 -15.42 25.12 -7.11
CA PHE A 655 -16.38 24.17 -6.56
C PHE A 655 -17.82 24.72 -6.56
N ILE A 656 -17.99 26.00 -6.18
CA ILE A 656 -19.31 26.64 -6.06
C ILE A 656 -19.95 26.85 -7.44
N TRP A 657 -19.16 27.20 -8.45
CA TRP A 657 -19.61 27.31 -9.83
C TRP A 657 -20.10 25.95 -10.33
N TYR A 658 -19.33 24.88 -10.13
CA TYR A 658 -19.73 23.55 -10.57
C TYR A 658 -20.99 23.09 -9.85
N LEU A 659 -21.06 23.32 -8.53
CA LEU A 659 -22.23 23.03 -7.70
C LEU A 659 -23.51 23.68 -8.25
N LYS A 660 -23.41 24.93 -8.70
CA LYS A 660 -24.54 25.69 -9.24
C LYS A 660 -24.88 25.34 -10.69
N LYS A 661 -23.89 24.97 -11.50
CA LYS A 661 -24.05 24.87 -12.96
C LYS A 661 -24.14 23.44 -13.49
N ALA A 662 -23.47 22.48 -12.84
CA ALA A 662 -23.33 21.13 -13.36
C ALA A 662 -23.87 20.04 -12.43
N SER A 663 -23.77 20.21 -11.11
CA SER A 663 -24.17 19.17 -10.15
C SER A 663 -25.60 18.69 -10.28
N PHE A 664 -26.55 19.61 -10.55
CA PHE A 664 -27.94 19.21 -10.78
C PHE A 664 -28.08 18.34 -12.03
N ALA A 665 -27.42 18.70 -13.13
CA ALA A 665 -27.46 17.92 -14.35
C ALA A 665 -26.79 16.54 -14.19
N ALA A 666 -25.67 16.49 -13.47
CA ALA A 666 -25.01 15.24 -13.11
C ALA A 666 -25.91 14.34 -12.23
N ALA A 667 -26.57 14.91 -11.22
CA ALA A 667 -27.50 14.18 -10.36
C ALA A 667 -28.73 13.66 -11.12
N VAL A 668 -29.24 14.42 -12.10
CA VAL A 668 -30.32 13.95 -12.99
C VAL A 668 -29.86 12.78 -13.84
N GLY A 669 -28.66 12.85 -14.43
CA GLY A 669 -28.09 11.73 -15.18
C GLY A 669 -27.89 10.48 -14.33
N TYR A 670 -27.29 10.66 -13.16
CA TYR A 670 -27.10 9.61 -12.16
C TYR A 670 -28.43 8.90 -11.82
N ALA A 671 -29.46 9.65 -11.45
CA ALA A 671 -30.76 9.07 -11.15
C ALA A 671 -31.42 8.41 -12.37
N ALA A 672 -31.27 9.00 -13.56
CA ALA A 672 -31.83 8.47 -14.81
C ALA A 672 -31.17 7.15 -15.21
N GLY A 673 -29.85 6.99 -15.03
CA GLY A 673 -29.18 5.74 -15.31
C GLY A 673 -29.50 4.66 -14.28
N ILE A 674 -29.61 4.97 -12.98
CA ILE A 674 -30.15 4.01 -11.99
C ILE A 674 -31.54 3.52 -12.43
N ALA A 675 -32.43 4.44 -12.78
CA ALA A 675 -33.78 4.10 -13.21
C ALA A 675 -33.78 3.24 -14.50
N ALA A 676 -32.89 3.54 -15.46
CA ALA A 676 -32.74 2.76 -16.68
C ALA A 676 -32.23 1.34 -16.39
N TYR A 677 -31.26 1.20 -15.50
CA TYR A 677 -30.72 -0.09 -15.09
C TYR A 677 -31.79 -0.96 -14.41
N LEU A 678 -32.50 -0.40 -13.42
CA LEU A 678 -33.59 -1.13 -12.73
C LEU A 678 -34.75 -1.46 -13.69
N GLY A 679 -35.07 -0.54 -14.61
CA GLY A 679 -36.08 -0.76 -15.64
C GLY A 679 -35.70 -1.87 -16.62
N GLN A 680 -34.42 -1.96 -16.99
CA GLN A 680 -33.89 -3.05 -17.81
C GLN A 680 -34.09 -4.41 -17.12
N GLY A 681 -33.74 -4.53 -15.83
CA GLY A 681 -33.96 -5.76 -15.06
C GLY A 681 -35.44 -6.16 -14.95
N ALA A 682 -36.34 -5.20 -14.74
CA ALA A 682 -37.78 -5.44 -14.70
C ALA A 682 -38.34 -5.92 -16.05
N LEU A 683 -37.82 -5.40 -17.18
CA LEU A 683 -38.23 -5.83 -18.52
C LEU A 683 -37.76 -7.26 -18.83
N PHE A 684 -36.51 -7.60 -18.52
CA PHE A 684 -35.98 -8.95 -18.76
C PHE A 684 -36.72 -10.02 -17.96
N SER A 685 -37.03 -9.76 -16.69
CA SER A 685 -37.81 -10.69 -15.85
C SER A 685 -39.26 -10.86 -16.35
N HIS A 686 -39.89 -9.80 -16.86
CA HIS A 686 -41.21 -9.90 -17.48
C HIS A 686 -41.21 -10.69 -18.80
N VAL A 687 -40.18 -10.54 -19.64
CA VAL A 687 -40.08 -11.30 -20.90
C VAL A 687 -39.84 -12.79 -20.63
N LEU A 688 -38.97 -13.12 -19.70
CA LEU A 688 -38.67 -14.51 -19.32
C LEU A 688 -39.82 -15.23 -18.61
N SER A 689 -40.69 -14.49 -17.90
CA SER A 689 -41.89 -15.05 -17.27
C SER A 689 -43.07 -15.17 -18.24
N ALA A 690 -43.02 -14.47 -19.38
CA ALA A 690 -44.02 -14.53 -20.44
C ALA A 690 -43.69 -15.55 -21.55
N SER A 691 -42.43 -15.98 -21.67
CA SER A 691 -41.94 -17.05 -22.55
C SER A 691 -42.01 -18.41 -21.87
#